data_AF-A0A496CIC0-F1
#
_entry.id   AF-A0A496CIC0-F1
#
_cell.length_a   1.000
_cell.length_b   1.000
_cell.length_c   1.000
_cell.angle_alpha   90.00
_cell.angle_beta   90.00
_cell.angle_gamma   90.00
#
_symmetry.space_group_name_H-M   'P 1'
#
loop_
_entity.id
_entity.type
_entity.pdbx_description
1 polymer ?
#
loop_
_entity_poly.entity_id
_entity_poly.type
_entity_poly.pdbx_seq_one_letter_code
_entity_poly.pdbx_strand_id
1 'polypeptide(L)'
;MEMNNHYVGLQRLFSRFTKMRYINGWIIFSFDLIISLSVSLIGVLGLLSFLGVSYTQEDILKGGFASLVGSLIAFFTFKVYHGVIRHSTLRGLWRIWGVAILKSVVLCILLLVLKASFTPKVYLVGLFIDCVLTMLMLVTFRIFIINIYNMALLQLGKKRKQVLVYGTGDESVMIASTATRHIFMQDYSITGFLTFNKQKRNFRIAELPVYQIASREDLLRLVNRNSLDGILFPNLKTIQQEKDRLIRFCEQISLHTLVVPEMEEVHNGAIKRSIRDIKIEDLLGREEIQINMQEIACLLENKVILVTGAAGSIGSEICRQLAHFPICKLICFDSAETPMHNLRLELEDKFPNLNFVPVIGDVRNGDRLDYVFRTWHPHIVFHAAAYKHVPLMEENPCEAVRVNVYGTRLVADAAVKYGVEKFVMISTDKAVNPTNIMGCSKRLAEIYVQSLSLAIIKGEVQGCTKFITTRFGNVLGSNGSVIPRFREQINNGGPVTVTHPEIIRYFMTIPEACRLVLEAGTMGNGGEIFVFDMGQPVKIADLAQRMIELSGMKVGKDIEIEYTGLRPGEKLYEELLSHKENTKETLHEKIRIADVREYNYQDVTRCINLLSNLSLNVEIVDMVREMKSFVPEFKSQNSEFEKLDK
;
A
#
# COMPACT_ATOMS: atom_id res chain seq x y z
N MET A 1 11.27 -23.78 -51.87
CA MET A 1 11.93 -23.53 -50.56
C MET A 1 12.45 -22.09 -50.42
N GLU A 2 12.30 -21.23 -51.44
CA GLU A 2 12.82 -19.84 -51.40
C GLU A 2 11.83 -18.78 -50.89
N MET A 3 10.52 -19.07 -50.85
CA MET A 3 9.51 -18.12 -50.36
C MET A 3 9.49 -17.92 -48.83
N ASN A 4 10.08 -18.83 -48.05
CA ASN A 4 10.06 -18.76 -46.58
C ASN A 4 11.20 -17.90 -46.01
N ASN A 5 12.27 -17.65 -46.76
CA ASN A 5 13.40 -16.83 -46.30
C ASN A 5 13.09 -15.32 -46.32
N HIS A 6 12.17 -14.86 -47.18
CA HIS A 6 11.76 -13.45 -47.22
C HIS A 6 10.94 -13.05 -45.99
N TYR A 7 10.06 -13.92 -45.49
CA TYR A 7 9.25 -13.66 -44.30
C TYR A 7 10.10 -13.59 -43.01
N VAL A 8 11.11 -14.47 -42.89
CA VAL A 8 12.05 -14.47 -41.75
C VAL A 8 12.96 -13.24 -41.78
N GLY A 9 13.36 -12.78 -42.98
CA GLY A 9 14.12 -11.55 -43.17
C GLY A 9 13.34 -10.30 -42.73
N LEU A 10 12.07 -10.20 -43.13
CA LEU A 10 11.20 -9.08 -42.74
C LEU A 10 10.97 -9.03 -41.22
N GLN A 11 10.71 -10.18 -40.58
CA GLN A 11 10.54 -10.25 -39.11
C GLN A 11 11.81 -9.88 -38.35
N ARG A 12 13.00 -10.28 -38.84
CA ARG A 12 14.28 -9.88 -38.25
C ARG A 12 14.56 -8.38 -38.41
N LEU A 13 14.21 -7.80 -39.55
CA LEU A 13 14.28 -6.35 -39.77
C LEU A 13 13.32 -5.59 -38.86
N PHE A 14 12.07 -6.04 -38.75
CA PHE A 14 11.07 -5.46 -37.86
C PHE A 14 11.49 -5.54 -36.38
N SER A 15 12.02 -6.68 -35.93
CA SER A 15 12.49 -6.85 -34.54
C SER A 15 13.76 -6.04 -34.21
N ARG A 16 14.63 -5.77 -35.19
CA ARG A 16 15.75 -4.83 -35.03
C ARG A 16 15.28 -3.37 -34.98
N PHE A 17 14.33 -3.00 -35.83
CA PHE A 17 13.74 -1.66 -35.85
C PHE A 17 13.05 -1.28 -34.53
N THR A 18 12.46 -2.26 -33.84
CA THR A 18 11.69 -2.04 -32.61
C THR A 18 12.51 -2.12 -31.32
N LYS A 19 13.70 -2.76 -31.37
CA LYS A 19 14.67 -2.71 -30.26
C LYS A 19 15.40 -1.38 -30.17
N MET A 20 15.45 -0.59 -31.25
CA MET A 20 15.95 0.78 -31.18
C MET A 20 14.91 1.64 -30.48
N ARG A 21 15.20 2.01 -29.22
CA ARG A 21 14.36 2.87 -28.38
C ARG A 21 14.01 4.21 -29.04
N TYR A 22 14.77 4.59 -30.08
CA TYR A 22 14.58 5.74 -30.96
C TYR A 22 14.95 5.34 -32.40
N ILE A 23 14.09 5.64 -33.39
CA ILE A 23 14.53 5.64 -34.79
C ILE A 23 15.62 6.70 -34.90
N ASN A 24 16.78 6.33 -35.46
CA ASN A 24 17.90 7.26 -35.62
C ASN A 24 17.44 8.49 -36.42
N GLY A 25 17.61 9.69 -35.84
CA GLY A 25 17.26 10.97 -36.46
C GLY A 25 17.83 11.13 -37.87
N TRP A 26 19.03 10.57 -38.11
CA TRP A 26 19.67 10.60 -39.42
C TRP A 26 18.95 9.79 -40.49
N ILE A 27 18.28 8.68 -40.13
CA ILE A 27 17.50 7.89 -41.09
C ILE A 27 16.29 8.69 -41.57
N ILE A 28 15.61 9.35 -40.63
CA ILE A 28 14.44 10.20 -40.92
C ILE A 28 14.87 11.37 -41.80
N PHE A 29 15.98 12.02 -41.44
CA PHE A 29 16.57 13.10 -42.25
C PHE A 29 16.84 12.65 -43.69
N SER A 30 17.43 11.46 -43.89
CA SER A 30 17.69 10.95 -45.24
C SER A 30 16.41 10.74 -46.04
N PHE A 31 15.35 10.19 -45.44
CA PHE A 31 14.05 10.04 -46.11
C PHE A 31 13.40 11.40 -46.42
N ASP A 32 13.41 12.32 -45.46
CA ASP A 32 12.86 13.67 -45.64
C ASP A 32 13.59 14.43 -46.76
N LEU A 33 14.92 14.27 -46.85
CA LEU A 33 15.75 14.85 -47.91
C LEU A 33 15.42 14.24 -49.28
N ILE A 34 15.29 12.91 -49.37
CA ILE A 34 14.92 12.22 -50.61
C ILE A 34 13.53 12.67 -51.06
N ILE A 35 12.55 12.70 -50.16
CA ILE A 35 11.18 13.14 -50.46
C ILE A 35 11.19 14.59 -50.99
N SER A 36 11.89 15.49 -50.30
CA SER A 36 11.98 16.91 -50.71
C SER A 36 12.61 17.09 -52.09
N LEU A 37 13.68 16.35 -52.39
CA LEU A 37 14.36 16.37 -53.67
C LEU A 37 13.51 15.77 -54.80
N SER A 38 12.87 14.62 -54.54
CA SER A 38 11.98 13.97 -55.50
C SER A 38 10.79 14.87 -55.83
N VAL A 39 10.22 15.56 -54.85
CA VAL A 39 9.15 16.54 -55.06
C VAL A 39 9.61 17.68 -55.96
N SER A 40 10.80 18.25 -55.75
CA SER A 40 11.30 19.31 -56.63
C SER A 40 11.58 18.82 -58.03
N LEU A 41 12.16 17.62 -58.19
CA LEU A 41 12.47 17.06 -59.49
C LEU A 41 11.20 16.75 -60.30
N ILE A 42 10.21 16.10 -59.66
CA ILE A 42 8.92 15.77 -60.28
C ILE A 42 8.09 17.04 -60.53
N GLY A 43 8.11 17.99 -59.58
CA GLY A 43 7.43 19.27 -59.71
C GLY A 43 7.98 20.08 -60.89
N VAL A 44 9.30 20.19 -61.02
CA VAL A 44 9.95 20.89 -62.14
C VAL A 44 9.69 20.18 -63.46
N LEU A 45 9.89 18.85 -63.55
CA LEU A 45 9.68 18.10 -64.80
C LEU A 45 8.20 18.07 -65.22
N GLY A 46 7.28 17.90 -64.27
CA GLY A 46 5.84 17.91 -64.51
C GLY A 46 5.33 19.27 -64.97
N LEU A 47 5.84 20.35 -64.38
CA LEU A 47 5.46 21.72 -64.75
C LEU A 47 6.04 22.13 -66.11
N LEU A 48 7.27 21.73 -66.43
CA LEU A 48 7.90 21.96 -67.73
C LEU A 48 7.19 21.19 -68.85
N SER A 49 6.76 19.95 -68.59
CA SER A 49 5.94 19.15 -69.52
C SER A 49 4.57 19.77 -69.76
N PHE A 50 3.89 20.24 -68.70
CA PHE A 50 2.55 20.82 -68.79
C PHE A 50 2.53 22.19 -69.49
N LEU A 51 3.58 23.02 -69.33
CA LEU A 51 3.65 24.36 -69.91
C LEU A 51 4.30 24.40 -71.31
N GLY A 52 4.78 23.26 -71.83
CA GLY A 52 5.36 23.18 -73.18
C GLY A 52 6.62 24.04 -73.37
N VAL A 53 7.36 24.32 -72.28
CA VAL A 53 8.52 25.23 -72.30
C VAL A 53 9.78 24.45 -72.70
N SER A 54 10.54 24.98 -73.66
CA SER A 54 11.86 24.46 -74.04
C SER A 54 12.82 24.64 -72.87
N TYR A 55 13.38 23.56 -72.34
CA TYR A 55 14.36 23.60 -71.25
C TYR A 55 15.71 23.06 -71.71
N THR A 56 16.79 23.57 -71.12
CA THR A 56 18.13 23.03 -71.31
C THR A 56 18.44 22.00 -70.23
N GLN A 57 19.34 21.05 -70.49
CA GLN A 57 19.85 20.14 -69.45
C GLN A 57 20.53 20.91 -68.30
N GLU A 58 21.10 22.07 -68.60
CA GLU A 58 21.74 22.95 -67.62
C GLU A 58 20.73 23.53 -66.61
N ASP A 59 19.51 23.88 -67.04
CA ASP A 59 18.47 24.43 -66.16
C ASP A 59 17.94 23.38 -65.17
N ILE A 60 17.83 22.11 -65.58
CA ILE A 60 17.44 21.01 -64.69
C ILE A 60 18.52 20.78 -63.61
N LEU A 61 19.80 20.81 -64.00
CA LEU A 61 20.92 20.66 -63.07
C LEU A 61 20.96 21.83 -62.06
N LYS A 62 20.76 23.07 -62.51
CA LYS A 62 20.65 24.24 -61.64
C LYS A 62 19.49 24.12 -60.66
N GLY A 63 18.32 23.65 -61.11
CA GLY A 63 17.15 23.41 -60.27
C GLY A 63 17.36 22.31 -59.23
N GLY A 64 17.96 21.19 -59.63
CA GLY A 64 18.31 20.09 -58.71
C GLY A 64 19.31 20.53 -57.64
N PHE A 65 20.36 21.25 -58.04
CA PHE A 65 21.35 21.80 -57.12
C PHE A 65 20.74 22.80 -56.13
N ALA A 66 19.92 23.74 -56.63
CA ALA A 66 19.25 24.72 -55.79
C ALA A 66 18.28 24.07 -54.79
N SER A 67 17.57 23.01 -55.20
CA SER A 67 16.67 22.26 -54.31
C SER A 67 17.44 21.48 -53.23
N LEU A 68 18.59 20.89 -53.56
CA LEU A 68 19.44 20.20 -52.60
C LEU A 68 19.94 21.15 -51.52
N VAL A 69 20.50 22.29 -51.92
CA VAL A 69 21.00 23.30 -50.98
C VAL A 69 19.85 23.87 -50.13
N GLY A 70 18.72 24.20 -50.75
CA GLY A 70 17.54 24.70 -50.04
C GLY A 70 16.98 23.71 -49.02
N SER A 71 16.91 22.42 -49.38
CA SER A 71 16.45 21.36 -48.50
C SER A 71 17.40 21.17 -47.31
N LEU A 72 18.72 21.13 -47.54
CA LEU A 72 19.71 20.99 -46.47
C LEU A 72 19.63 22.15 -45.47
N ILE A 73 19.63 23.39 -45.96
CA ILE A 73 19.54 24.59 -45.11
C ILE A 73 18.25 24.56 -44.29
N ALA A 74 17.11 24.26 -44.93
CA ALA A 74 15.82 24.23 -44.25
C ALA A 74 15.75 23.15 -43.15
N PHE A 75 16.17 21.92 -43.46
CA PHE A 75 16.15 20.82 -42.49
C PHE A 75 17.11 21.01 -41.32
N PHE A 76 18.29 21.60 -41.54
CA PHE A 76 19.24 21.92 -40.46
C PHE A 76 18.75 23.09 -39.58
N THR A 77 18.05 24.06 -40.16
CA THR A 77 17.53 25.22 -39.42
C THR A 77 16.39 24.82 -38.47
N PHE A 78 15.40 24.08 -38.96
CA PHE A 78 14.23 23.70 -38.17
C PHE A 78 14.42 22.40 -37.38
N LYS A 79 15.54 21.68 -37.59
CA LYS A 79 15.92 20.44 -36.89
C LYS A 79 14.77 19.44 -36.77
N VAL A 80 13.98 19.27 -37.84
CA VAL A 80 12.77 18.43 -37.86
C VAL A 80 13.10 16.97 -37.48
N TYR A 81 14.30 16.51 -37.84
CA TYR A 81 14.80 15.16 -37.59
C TYR A 81 15.20 14.87 -36.13
N HIS A 82 15.35 15.90 -35.28
CA HIS A 82 15.66 15.73 -33.84
C HIS A 82 14.41 15.52 -32.96
N GLY A 83 13.20 15.65 -33.51
CA GLY A 83 11.96 15.44 -32.76
C GLY A 83 11.72 13.97 -32.44
N VAL A 84 11.43 13.65 -31.17
CA VAL A 84 10.98 12.31 -30.76
C VAL A 84 9.62 12.03 -31.42
N ILE A 85 9.64 11.25 -32.50
CA ILE A 85 8.48 10.90 -33.34
C ILE A 85 7.24 10.53 -32.51
N ARG A 86 7.47 9.76 -31.44
CA ARG A 86 6.47 9.15 -30.57
C ARG A 86 5.52 10.16 -29.89
N HIS A 87 5.95 11.41 -29.71
CA HIS A 87 5.18 12.47 -29.07
C HIS A 87 4.94 13.67 -30.00
N SER A 88 4.90 13.42 -31.30
CA SER A 88 4.58 14.47 -32.29
C SER A 88 3.14 14.95 -32.09
N THR A 89 2.97 15.98 -31.27
CA THR A 89 1.70 16.70 -31.10
C THR A 89 1.44 17.62 -32.29
N LEU A 90 0.21 18.11 -32.45
CA LEU A 90 -0.15 19.12 -33.46
C LEU A 90 0.80 20.33 -33.43
N ARG A 91 1.39 20.66 -32.28
CA ARG A 91 2.38 21.75 -32.14
C ARG A 91 3.69 21.51 -32.91
N GLY A 92 4.03 20.26 -33.23
CA GLY A 92 5.24 19.92 -33.98
C GLY A 92 5.13 20.15 -35.50
N LEU A 93 3.91 20.26 -36.04
CA LEU A 93 3.68 20.42 -37.48
C LEU A 93 4.20 21.76 -38.02
N TRP A 94 4.19 22.82 -37.22
CA TRP A 94 4.72 24.13 -37.61
C TRP A 94 6.17 24.07 -38.14
N ARG A 95 7.00 23.17 -37.60
CA ARG A 95 8.39 23.02 -38.07
C ARG A 95 8.47 22.49 -39.50
N ILE A 96 7.55 21.60 -39.90
CA ILE A 96 7.46 21.09 -41.28
C ILE A 96 7.04 22.21 -42.23
N TRP A 97 6.11 23.07 -41.78
CA TRP A 97 5.69 24.24 -42.55
C TRP A 97 6.86 25.22 -42.75
N GLY A 98 7.61 25.49 -41.69
CA GLY A 98 8.81 26.31 -41.74
C GLY A 98 9.86 25.77 -42.72
N VAL A 99 10.06 24.44 -42.76
CA VAL A 99 10.97 23.80 -43.73
C VAL A 99 10.51 24.03 -45.17
N ALA A 100 9.24 23.77 -45.49
CA ALA A 100 8.72 23.96 -46.84
C ALA A 100 8.88 25.41 -47.32
N ILE A 101 8.52 26.38 -46.47
CA ILE A 101 8.64 27.82 -46.80
C ILE A 101 10.10 28.22 -46.99
N LEU A 102 10.98 27.89 -46.04
CA LEU A 102 12.38 28.29 -46.10
C LEU A 102 13.10 27.65 -47.29
N LYS A 103 12.80 26.37 -47.59
CA LYS A 103 13.29 25.69 -48.79
C LYS A 103 12.88 26.46 -50.05
N SER A 104 11.60 26.81 -50.21
CA SER A 104 11.12 27.52 -51.40
C SER A 104 11.71 28.92 -51.54
N VAL A 105 11.97 29.63 -50.43
CA VAL A 105 12.66 30.93 -50.45
C VAL A 105 14.11 30.79 -50.91
N VAL A 106 14.85 29.85 -50.34
CA VAL A 106 16.26 29.60 -50.71
C VAL A 106 16.37 29.12 -52.16
N LEU A 107 15.44 28.25 -52.59
CA LEU A 107 15.33 27.77 -53.96
C LEU A 107 15.12 28.94 -54.94
N CYS A 108 14.23 29.88 -54.62
CA CYS A 108 13.98 31.08 -55.42
C CYS A 108 15.26 31.92 -55.57
N ILE A 109 15.93 32.23 -54.46
CA ILE A 109 17.15 33.05 -54.44
C ILE A 109 18.25 32.38 -55.28
N LEU A 110 18.47 31.08 -55.10
CA LEU A 110 19.51 30.34 -55.82
C LEU A 110 19.25 30.27 -57.32
N LEU A 111 18.00 30.05 -57.73
CA LEU A 111 17.67 30.03 -59.16
C LEU A 111 17.88 31.40 -59.83
N LEU A 112 17.59 32.50 -59.11
CA LEU A 112 17.86 33.87 -59.60
C LEU A 112 19.36 34.15 -59.70
N VAL A 113 20.15 33.75 -58.70
CA VAL A 113 21.62 33.93 -58.68
C VAL A 113 22.29 33.11 -59.79
N LEU A 114 21.83 31.88 -60.02
CA LEU A 114 22.35 30.98 -61.06
C LEU A 114 21.89 31.35 -62.49
N LYS A 115 21.11 32.44 -62.64
CA LYS A 115 20.56 32.93 -63.91
C LYS A 115 19.88 31.81 -64.71
N ALA A 116 19.03 31.01 -64.06
CA ALA A 116 18.30 29.94 -64.74
C ALA A 116 17.26 30.51 -65.71
N SER A 117 17.17 29.96 -66.92
CA SER A 117 16.34 30.46 -68.04
C SER A 117 14.86 30.10 -67.93
N PHE A 118 14.28 30.16 -66.72
CA PHE A 118 12.86 29.92 -66.52
C PHE A 118 12.02 31.18 -66.76
N THR A 119 10.79 31.01 -67.27
CA THR A 119 9.86 32.13 -67.40
C THR A 119 9.34 32.58 -66.02
N PRO A 120 8.96 33.86 -65.83
CA PRO A 120 8.43 34.34 -64.55
C PRO A 120 7.22 33.53 -64.03
N LYS A 121 6.41 32.94 -64.93
CA LYS A 121 5.30 32.05 -64.57
C LYS A 121 5.78 30.73 -63.98
N VAL A 122 6.86 30.15 -64.51
CA VAL A 122 7.47 28.92 -64.00
C VAL A 122 8.08 29.15 -62.61
N TYR A 123 8.70 30.32 -62.38
CA TYR A 123 9.17 30.70 -61.05
C TYR A 123 8.03 30.76 -60.03
N LEU A 124 6.96 31.52 -60.31
CA LEU A 124 5.87 31.71 -59.35
C LEU A 124 5.08 30.41 -59.08
N VAL A 125 4.65 29.74 -60.15
CA VAL A 125 3.79 28.54 -60.04
C VAL A 125 4.61 27.33 -59.60
N GLY A 126 5.83 27.17 -60.10
CA GLY A 126 6.72 26.06 -59.73
C GLY A 126 7.13 26.10 -58.27
N LEU A 127 7.50 27.28 -57.74
CA LEU A 127 7.86 27.43 -56.32
C LEU A 127 6.67 27.19 -55.40
N PHE A 128 5.47 27.65 -55.78
CA PHE A 128 4.26 27.42 -55.00
C PHE A 128 3.90 25.92 -54.95
N ILE A 129 3.93 25.25 -56.09
CA ILE A 129 3.67 23.80 -56.16
C ILE A 129 4.71 23.01 -55.39
N ASP A 130 6.00 23.36 -55.48
CA ASP A 130 7.07 22.72 -54.71
C ASP A 130 6.83 22.87 -53.20
N CYS A 131 6.47 24.07 -52.74
CA CYS A 131 6.18 24.34 -51.33
C CYS A 131 5.03 23.46 -50.81
N VAL A 132 3.89 23.46 -51.53
CA VAL A 132 2.69 22.71 -51.12
C VAL A 132 2.93 21.20 -51.16
N LEU A 133 3.56 20.70 -52.23
CA LEU A 133 3.79 19.28 -52.40
C LEU A 133 4.83 18.73 -51.41
N THR A 134 5.86 19.52 -51.09
CA THR A 134 6.86 19.15 -50.07
C THR A 134 6.19 19.05 -48.71
N MET A 135 5.34 20.02 -48.37
CA MET A 135 4.59 20.03 -47.11
C MET A 135 3.65 18.81 -46.99
N LEU A 136 2.89 18.51 -48.05
CA LEU A 136 1.93 17.41 -48.05
C LEU A 136 2.63 16.04 -47.94
N MET A 137 3.73 15.84 -48.66
CA MET A 137 4.48 14.57 -48.63
C MET A 137 5.16 14.33 -47.28
N LEU A 138 5.78 15.35 -46.69
CA LEU A 138 6.41 15.21 -45.37
C LEU A 138 5.40 14.93 -44.26
N VAL A 139 4.22 15.57 -44.28
CA VAL A 139 3.14 15.29 -43.31
C VAL A 139 2.63 13.85 -43.47
N THR A 140 2.39 13.42 -44.71
CA THR A 140 1.91 12.06 -45.01
C THR A 140 2.89 11.00 -44.54
N PHE A 141 4.19 11.19 -44.83
CA PHE A 141 5.26 10.32 -44.35
C PHE A 141 5.30 10.27 -42.82
N ARG A 142 5.07 11.40 -42.14
CA ARG A 142 5.02 11.45 -40.68
C ARG A 142 3.90 10.60 -40.10
N ILE A 143 2.69 10.74 -40.64
CA ILE A 143 1.51 9.96 -40.21
C ILE A 143 1.76 8.47 -40.46
N PHE A 144 2.33 8.11 -41.61
CA PHE A 144 2.67 6.73 -41.95
C PHE A 144 3.62 6.08 -40.93
N ILE A 145 4.71 6.76 -40.56
CA ILE A 145 5.67 6.25 -39.57
C ILE A 145 5.02 6.12 -38.18
N ILE A 146 4.17 7.06 -37.77
CA ILE A 146 3.45 6.99 -36.49
C ILE A 146 2.53 5.76 -36.47
N ASN A 147 1.80 5.51 -37.55
CA ASN A 147 0.89 4.36 -37.66
C ASN A 147 1.64 3.02 -37.65
N ILE A 148 2.76 2.90 -38.38
CA ILE A 148 3.61 1.69 -38.36
C ILE A 148 4.16 1.46 -36.96
N TYR A 149 4.65 2.52 -36.29
CA TYR A 149 5.20 2.39 -34.95
C TYR A 149 4.14 1.94 -33.93
N ASN A 150 2.93 2.51 -34.00
CA ASN A 150 1.81 2.11 -33.15
C ASN A 150 1.38 0.65 -33.40
N MET A 151 1.31 0.22 -34.66
CA MET A 151 1.05 -1.18 -35.02
C MET A 151 2.14 -2.13 -34.51
N ALA A 152 3.41 -1.76 -34.66
CA ALA A 152 4.53 -2.56 -34.17
C ALA A 152 4.54 -2.66 -32.65
N LEU A 153 4.20 -1.59 -31.93
CA LEU A 153 4.09 -1.61 -30.46
C LEU A 153 2.95 -2.51 -29.98
N LEU A 154 1.84 -2.57 -30.72
CA LEU A 154 0.71 -3.45 -30.43
C LEU A 154 1.07 -4.93 -30.67
N GLN A 155 1.90 -5.24 -31.66
CA GLN A 155 2.32 -6.61 -31.98
C GLN A 155 3.50 -7.13 -31.12
N LEU A 156 4.36 -6.25 -30.61
CA LEU A 156 5.53 -6.59 -29.78
C LEU A 156 5.34 -6.33 -28.29
N GLY A 157 4.20 -5.79 -27.88
CA GLY A 157 3.83 -5.72 -26.47
C GLY A 157 3.86 -7.13 -25.88
N LYS A 158 4.58 -7.32 -24.76
CA LYS A 158 4.45 -8.51 -23.91
C LYS A 158 2.96 -8.88 -23.82
N LYS A 159 2.61 -10.18 -23.87
CA LYS A 159 1.26 -10.63 -23.52
C LYS A 159 0.88 -10.01 -22.18
N ARG A 160 0.05 -8.97 -22.21
CA ARG A 160 -0.43 -8.29 -21.01
C ARG A 160 -1.53 -9.14 -20.41
N LYS A 161 -1.54 -9.24 -19.09
CA LYS A 161 -2.61 -9.95 -18.37
C LYS A 161 -3.94 -9.23 -18.62
N GLN A 162 -4.94 -9.92 -19.12
CA GLN A 162 -6.26 -9.37 -19.41
C GLN A 162 -7.09 -9.31 -18.14
N VAL A 163 -7.50 -8.10 -17.75
CA VAL A 163 -8.25 -7.88 -16.50
C VAL A 163 -9.57 -7.16 -16.76
N LEU A 164 -10.58 -7.46 -15.94
CA LEU A 164 -11.83 -6.72 -15.88
C LEU A 164 -11.85 -5.82 -14.65
N VAL A 165 -12.37 -4.60 -14.78
CA VAL A 165 -12.58 -3.71 -13.62
C VAL A 165 -13.95 -3.98 -13.03
N TYR A 166 -14.02 -4.24 -11.73
CA TYR A 166 -15.29 -4.42 -11.04
C TYR A 166 -15.97 -3.07 -10.75
N GLY A 167 -17.28 -3.00 -10.99
CA GLY A 167 -18.10 -1.81 -10.79
C GLY A 167 -18.12 -0.83 -11.97
N THR A 168 -19.14 0.01 -12.00
CA THR A 168 -19.33 1.06 -13.02
C THR A 168 -19.35 2.47 -12.41
N GLY A 169 -18.85 2.64 -11.18
CA GLY A 169 -18.76 3.92 -10.51
C GLY A 169 -17.59 4.77 -11.00
N ASP A 170 -17.55 6.04 -10.60
CA ASP A 170 -16.56 7.03 -11.08
C ASP A 170 -15.11 6.56 -10.89
N GLU A 171 -14.80 5.91 -9.76
CA GLU A 171 -13.47 5.36 -9.49
C GLU A 171 -13.07 4.25 -10.47
N SER A 172 -14.00 3.32 -10.76
CA SER A 172 -13.79 2.26 -11.76
C SER A 172 -13.54 2.87 -13.15
N VAL A 173 -14.32 3.89 -13.53
CA VAL A 173 -14.19 4.57 -14.82
C VAL A 173 -12.87 5.33 -14.93
N MET A 174 -12.44 6.00 -13.86
CA MET A 174 -11.17 6.72 -13.80
C MET A 174 -9.97 5.78 -14.02
N ILE A 175 -9.98 4.59 -13.39
CA ILE A 175 -8.93 3.58 -13.56
C ILE A 175 -8.88 3.06 -15.01
N ALA A 176 -10.05 2.86 -15.63
CA ALA A 176 -10.16 2.35 -17.00
C ALA A 176 -9.94 3.42 -18.09
N SER A 177 -9.96 4.71 -17.74
CA SER A 177 -9.86 5.82 -18.70
C SER A 177 -8.48 5.95 -19.37
N THR A 178 -8.46 6.51 -20.58
CA THR A 178 -7.28 6.59 -21.47
C THR A 178 -6.09 7.36 -20.88
N ALA A 179 -6.33 8.31 -19.97
CA ALA A 179 -5.27 9.07 -19.29
C ALA A 179 -4.47 8.19 -18.31
N THR A 180 -5.13 7.24 -17.64
CA THR A 180 -4.54 6.39 -16.60
C THR A 180 -4.06 5.04 -17.14
N ARG A 181 -4.52 4.64 -18.34
CA ARG A 181 -4.05 3.46 -19.08
C ARG A 181 -2.53 3.34 -19.03
N HIS A 182 -1.78 4.39 -19.35
CA HIS A 182 -0.31 4.33 -19.39
C HIS A 182 0.39 4.09 -18.03
N ILE A 183 -0.25 4.45 -16.91
CA ILE A 183 0.31 4.29 -15.56
C ILE A 183 0.19 2.83 -15.10
N PHE A 184 -0.90 2.16 -15.47
CA PHE A 184 -1.21 0.76 -15.09
C PHE A 184 -0.81 -0.28 -16.16
N MET A 185 -0.55 0.13 -17.41
CA MET A 185 -0.32 -0.74 -18.57
C MET A 185 1.09 -1.31 -18.74
N GLN A 186 1.95 -1.30 -17.72
CA GLN A 186 3.23 -2.00 -17.86
C GLN A 186 3.01 -3.52 -17.99
N ASP A 187 2.07 -4.09 -17.21
CA ASP A 187 1.82 -5.53 -17.18
C ASP A 187 0.35 -5.96 -17.40
N TYR A 188 -0.62 -5.04 -17.26
CA TYR A 188 -2.07 -5.35 -17.34
C TYR A 188 -2.79 -4.64 -18.51
N SER A 189 -3.83 -5.29 -19.05
CA SER A 189 -4.71 -4.78 -20.11
C SER A 189 -6.16 -4.86 -19.65
N ILE A 190 -6.81 -3.70 -19.51
CA ILE A 190 -8.22 -3.62 -19.12
C ILE A 190 -9.10 -3.92 -20.34
N THR A 191 -9.88 -5.01 -20.28
CA THR A 191 -10.75 -5.49 -21.36
C THR A 191 -12.19 -4.99 -21.27
N GLY A 192 -12.63 -4.56 -20.08
CA GLY A 192 -14.02 -4.21 -19.83
C GLY A 192 -14.31 -4.02 -18.35
N PHE A 193 -15.58 -3.73 -18.07
CA PHE A 193 -16.11 -3.65 -16.71
C PHE A 193 -16.92 -4.90 -16.38
N LEU A 194 -17.03 -5.21 -15.09
CA LEU A 194 -17.84 -6.29 -14.56
C LEU A 194 -18.84 -5.74 -13.54
N THR A 195 -20.11 -6.08 -13.69
CA THR A 195 -21.16 -5.69 -12.71
C THR A 195 -22.15 -6.83 -12.49
N PHE A 196 -22.78 -6.86 -11.32
CA PHE A 196 -23.91 -7.77 -11.07
C PHE A 196 -25.22 -7.07 -11.44
N ASN A 197 -25.92 -7.59 -12.45
CA ASN A 197 -27.29 -7.17 -12.77
C ASN A 197 -28.04 -8.32 -13.46
N LYS A 198 -29.32 -8.50 -13.12
CA LYS A 198 -30.20 -9.50 -13.75
C LYS A 198 -30.63 -9.08 -15.16
N GLN A 199 -30.65 -7.77 -15.45
CA GLN A 199 -31.02 -7.26 -16.78
C GLN A 199 -29.80 -7.17 -17.68
N LYS A 200 -29.67 -8.12 -18.63
CA LYS A 200 -28.63 -8.15 -19.68
C LYS A 200 -28.81 -6.97 -20.65
N ARG A 201 -28.18 -5.83 -20.34
CA ARG A 201 -28.09 -4.66 -21.23
C ARG A 201 -26.67 -4.54 -21.74
N ASN A 202 -26.50 -4.54 -23.06
CA ASN A 202 -25.21 -4.27 -23.70
C ASN A 202 -24.99 -2.76 -23.74
N PHE A 203 -24.15 -2.24 -22.85
CA PHE A 203 -23.69 -0.85 -22.91
C PHE A 203 -22.17 -0.78 -22.75
N ARG A 204 -21.61 0.35 -23.17
CA ARG A 204 -20.18 0.63 -23.11
C ARG A 204 -19.92 1.84 -22.23
N ILE A 205 -18.85 1.81 -21.46
CA ILE A 205 -18.34 2.95 -20.69
C ILE A 205 -16.90 3.18 -21.16
N ALA A 206 -16.53 4.43 -21.48
CA ALA A 206 -15.19 4.78 -21.97
C ALA A 206 -14.69 3.85 -23.11
N GLU A 207 -15.57 3.56 -24.07
CA GLU A 207 -15.35 2.65 -25.22
C GLU A 207 -15.16 1.16 -24.88
N LEU A 208 -15.21 0.79 -23.60
CA LEU A 208 -15.05 -0.58 -23.11
C LEU A 208 -16.41 -1.24 -22.83
N PRO A 209 -16.57 -2.55 -23.11
CA PRO A 209 -17.79 -3.28 -22.82
C PRO A 209 -18.02 -3.46 -21.32
N VAL A 210 -19.29 -3.43 -20.89
CA VAL A 210 -19.71 -3.81 -19.54
C VAL A 210 -20.30 -5.21 -19.56
N TYR A 211 -19.66 -6.14 -18.86
CA TYR A 211 -20.13 -7.51 -18.70
C TYR A 211 -20.98 -7.63 -17.43
N GLN A 212 -22.12 -8.28 -17.57
CA GLN A 212 -23.06 -8.52 -16.49
C GLN A 212 -23.10 -10.00 -16.14
N ILE A 213 -22.87 -10.30 -14.87
CA ILE A 213 -22.92 -11.67 -14.33
C ILE A 213 -24.02 -11.78 -13.29
N ALA A 214 -24.69 -12.94 -13.24
CA ALA A 214 -25.66 -13.26 -12.19
C ALA A 214 -25.18 -14.45 -11.34
N SER A 215 -24.40 -15.37 -11.91
CA SER A 215 -23.89 -16.56 -11.22
C SER A 215 -22.40 -16.83 -11.47
N ARG A 216 -21.82 -17.74 -10.69
CA ARG A 216 -20.47 -18.27 -10.87
C ARG A 216 -20.24 -18.85 -12.27
N GLU A 217 -21.24 -19.53 -12.83
CA GLU A 217 -21.16 -20.14 -14.15
C GLU A 217 -21.08 -19.11 -15.27
N ASP A 218 -21.71 -17.95 -15.09
CA ASP A 218 -21.57 -16.82 -16.03
C ASP A 218 -20.14 -16.29 -16.00
N LEU A 219 -19.54 -16.18 -14.81
CA LEU A 219 -18.15 -15.76 -14.66
C LEU A 219 -17.18 -16.76 -15.31
N LEU A 220 -17.36 -18.07 -15.09
CA LEU A 220 -16.53 -19.10 -15.70
C LEU A 220 -16.61 -19.07 -17.24
N ARG A 221 -17.81 -18.87 -17.79
CA ARG A 221 -18.01 -18.70 -19.24
C ARG A 221 -17.28 -17.46 -19.77
N LEU A 222 -17.31 -16.36 -19.01
CA LEU A 222 -16.62 -15.12 -19.37
C LEU A 222 -15.10 -15.29 -19.35
N VAL A 223 -14.56 -15.94 -18.31
CA VAL A 223 -13.12 -16.22 -18.18
C VAL A 223 -12.61 -17.05 -19.35
N ASN A 224 -13.31 -18.13 -19.70
CA ASN A 224 -12.91 -19.00 -20.82
C ASN A 224 -13.03 -18.31 -22.19
N ARG A 225 -14.08 -17.50 -22.39
CA ARG A 225 -14.31 -16.82 -23.67
C ARG A 225 -13.29 -15.71 -23.94
N ASN A 226 -12.90 -14.97 -22.90
CA ASN A 226 -12.08 -13.77 -23.04
C ASN A 226 -10.63 -13.96 -22.59
N SER A 227 -10.24 -15.18 -22.18
CA SER A 227 -8.91 -15.49 -21.61
C SER A 227 -8.53 -14.49 -20.52
N LEU A 228 -9.42 -14.31 -19.54
CA LEU A 228 -9.22 -13.37 -18.43
C LEU A 228 -8.22 -13.92 -17.43
N ASP A 229 -7.25 -13.10 -17.07
CA ASP A 229 -6.23 -13.42 -16.07
C ASP A 229 -6.63 -12.93 -14.67
N GLY A 230 -7.51 -11.93 -14.56
CA GLY A 230 -7.94 -11.43 -13.26
C GLY A 230 -9.07 -10.39 -13.25
N ILE A 231 -9.52 -10.05 -12.05
CA ILE A 231 -10.48 -8.96 -11.77
C ILE A 231 -9.80 -7.90 -10.91
N LEU A 232 -9.91 -6.64 -11.32
CA LEU A 232 -9.39 -5.47 -10.63
C LEU A 232 -10.51 -4.77 -9.86
N PHE A 233 -10.36 -4.67 -8.55
CA PHE A 233 -11.22 -3.92 -7.67
C PHE A 233 -10.70 -2.48 -7.52
N PRO A 234 -11.58 -1.47 -7.59
CA PRO A 234 -11.18 -0.08 -7.61
C PRO A 234 -10.68 0.43 -6.25
N ASN A 235 -11.21 -0.12 -5.15
CA ASN A 235 -10.89 0.29 -3.79
C ASN A 235 -11.11 -0.87 -2.79
N LEU A 236 -10.69 -0.68 -1.54
CA LEU A 236 -10.82 -1.66 -0.45
C LEU A 236 -12.27 -1.85 0.02
N LYS A 237 -13.12 -0.82 -0.09
CA LYS A 237 -14.54 -0.89 0.33
C LYS A 237 -15.31 -1.90 -0.52
N THR A 238 -15.07 -1.89 -1.84
CA THR A 238 -15.70 -2.81 -2.78
C THR A 238 -15.24 -4.25 -2.57
N ILE A 239 -13.98 -4.44 -2.15
CA ILE A 239 -13.45 -5.76 -1.76
C ILE A 239 -14.21 -6.30 -0.55
N GLN A 240 -14.38 -5.47 0.48
CA GLN A 240 -15.12 -5.85 1.68
C GLN A 240 -16.58 -6.19 1.41
N GLN A 241 -17.25 -5.45 0.53
CA GLN A 241 -18.64 -5.72 0.13
C GLN A 241 -18.79 -7.05 -0.63
N GLU A 242 -17.80 -7.41 -1.45
CA GLU A 242 -17.85 -8.59 -2.32
C GLU A 242 -17.06 -9.79 -1.79
N LYS A 243 -16.51 -9.70 -0.57
CA LYS A 243 -15.62 -10.70 0.00
C LYS A 243 -16.22 -12.09 0.07
N ASP A 244 -17.52 -12.20 0.35
CA ASP A 244 -18.21 -13.48 0.50
C ASP A 244 -18.92 -13.93 -0.78
N ARG A 245 -18.84 -13.13 -1.85
CA ARG A 245 -19.50 -13.40 -3.14
C ARG A 245 -18.52 -13.49 -4.30
N LEU A 246 -18.16 -12.36 -4.92
CA LEU A 246 -17.33 -12.37 -6.13
C LEU A 246 -15.92 -12.89 -5.84
N ILE A 247 -15.35 -12.49 -4.71
CA ILE A 247 -13.99 -12.93 -4.33
C ILE A 247 -13.99 -14.44 -4.10
N ARG A 248 -15.00 -15.01 -3.43
CA ARG A 248 -15.19 -16.46 -3.30
C ARG A 248 -15.31 -17.16 -4.65
N PHE A 249 -16.04 -16.58 -5.61
CA PHE A 249 -16.11 -17.16 -6.95
C PHE A 249 -14.76 -17.16 -7.65
N CYS A 250 -13.95 -16.12 -7.47
CA CYS A 250 -12.60 -16.02 -8.05
C CYS A 250 -11.62 -17.01 -7.40
N GLU A 251 -11.62 -17.11 -6.06
CA GLU A 251 -10.84 -18.08 -5.28
C GLU A 251 -11.09 -19.51 -5.79
N GLN A 252 -12.35 -19.89 -5.99
CA GLN A 252 -12.74 -21.25 -6.41
C GLN A 252 -12.36 -21.61 -7.86
N ILE A 253 -12.21 -20.63 -8.74
CA ILE A 253 -11.81 -20.82 -10.14
C ILE A 253 -10.33 -20.46 -10.38
N SER A 254 -9.59 -20.13 -9.32
CA SER A 254 -8.19 -19.71 -9.35
C SER A 254 -7.94 -18.49 -10.26
N LEU A 255 -8.89 -17.53 -10.28
CA LEU A 255 -8.76 -16.27 -11.01
C LEU A 255 -8.11 -15.21 -10.11
N HIS A 256 -7.10 -14.49 -10.61
CA HIS A 256 -6.42 -13.47 -9.81
C HIS A 256 -7.37 -12.34 -9.42
N THR A 257 -7.35 -11.95 -8.15
CA THR A 257 -8.06 -10.78 -7.64
C THR A 257 -7.06 -9.70 -7.27
N LEU A 258 -7.24 -8.54 -7.89
CA LEU A 258 -6.31 -7.42 -7.84
C LEU A 258 -7.00 -6.19 -7.25
N VAL A 259 -6.23 -5.31 -6.61
CA VAL A 259 -6.73 -4.06 -6.03
C VAL A 259 -5.84 -2.88 -6.39
N VAL A 260 -6.45 -1.70 -6.57
CA VAL A 260 -5.76 -0.42 -6.53
C VAL A 260 -5.93 0.18 -5.13
N PRO A 261 -4.90 0.14 -4.25
CA PRO A 261 -4.99 0.75 -2.92
C PRO A 261 -5.05 2.29 -3.03
N GLU A 262 -5.74 2.93 -2.07
CA GLU A 262 -5.88 4.40 -2.02
C GLU A 262 -4.56 5.11 -1.71
N MET A 263 -3.68 4.47 -0.91
CA MET A 263 -2.36 4.93 -0.48
C MET A 263 -1.33 3.82 -0.67
N GLU A 264 -0.11 4.17 -1.09
CA GLU A 264 0.99 3.21 -1.26
C GLU A 264 2.06 3.41 -0.17
N GLU A 265 2.64 2.30 0.30
CA GLU A 265 3.88 2.32 1.09
C GLU A 265 5.01 2.86 0.22
N VAL A 266 5.74 3.86 0.72
CA VAL A 266 6.87 4.47 0.03
C VAL A 266 7.98 3.44 -0.14
N HIS A 267 8.19 2.98 -1.38
CA HIS A 267 9.43 2.33 -1.79
C HIS A 267 10.04 3.19 -2.91
N ASN A 268 11.18 3.84 -2.64
CA ASN A 268 11.96 4.68 -3.56
C ASN A 268 11.42 6.11 -3.86
N GLY A 269 10.73 6.76 -2.93
CA GLY A 269 10.54 8.23 -2.96
C GLY A 269 9.61 8.78 -4.05
N ALA A 270 8.91 7.94 -4.80
CA ALA A 270 7.89 8.36 -5.76
C ALA A 270 6.56 7.65 -5.46
N ILE A 271 5.53 8.42 -5.12
CA ILE A 271 4.16 7.90 -4.92
C ILE A 271 3.65 7.41 -6.27
N LYS A 272 3.60 6.10 -6.47
CA LYS A 272 2.88 5.48 -7.57
C LYS A 272 1.64 4.81 -6.99
N ARG A 273 0.61 4.60 -7.79
CA ARG A 273 -0.47 3.68 -7.45
C ARG A 273 -0.19 2.40 -8.24
N SER A 274 0.30 1.36 -7.59
CA SER A 274 0.56 0.06 -8.20
C SER A 274 -0.59 -0.89 -7.88
N ILE A 275 -0.88 -1.73 -8.86
CA ILE A 275 -1.84 -2.82 -8.72
C ILE A 275 -1.16 -3.94 -7.94
N ARG A 276 -1.80 -4.43 -6.89
CA ARG A 276 -1.34 -5.59 -6.12
C ARG A 276 -2.43 -6.64 -5.98
N ASP A 277 -2.03 -7.87 -5.69
CA ASP A 277 -2.98 -8.92 -5.31
C ASP A 277 -3.70 -8.57 -4.00
N ILE A 278 -4.96 -9.00 -3.89
CA ILE A 278 -5.73 -8.91 -2.65
C ILE A 278 -5.06 -9.79 -1.60
N LYS A 279 -4.78 -9.21 -0.43
CA LYS A 279 -4.26 -9.94 0.73
C LYS A 279 -5.42 -10.34 1.64
N ILE A 280 -5.23 -11.39 2.44
CA ILE A 280 -6.26 -11.86 3.37
C ILE A 280 -6.66 -10.77 4.38
N GLU A 281 -5.70 -9.93 4.77
CA GLU A 281 -5.91 -8.78 5.64
C GLU A 281 -6.93 -7.79 5.06
N ASP A 282 -6.99 -7.65 3.72
CA ASP A 282 -7.94 -6.77 3.02
C ASP A 282 -9.37 -7.32 3.07
N LEU A 283 -9.57 -8.61 3.37
CA LEU A 283 -10.87 -9.30 3.49
C LEU A 283 -11.37 -9.38 4.94
N LEU A 284 -10.43 -9.45 5.89
CA LEU A 284 -10.73 -9.53 7.32
C LEU A 284 -11.09 -8.18 7.94
N GLY A 285 -10.78 -7.09 7.25
CA GLY A 285 -11.17 -5.74 7.66
C GLY A 285 -12.67 -5.64 7.97
N ARG A 286 -12.99 -4.69 8.84
CA ARG A 286 -14.34 -4.30 9.21
C ARG A 286 -14.52 -2.81 8.92
N GLU A 287 -15.74 -2.31 9.07
CA GLU A 287 -15.94 -0.86 9.00
C GLU A 287 -15.21 -0.17 10.15
N GLU A 288 -14.22 0.65 9.77
CA GLU A 288 -13.43 1.45 10.69
C GLU A 288 -14.33 2.31 11.58
N ILE A 289 -13.90 2.49 12.81
CA ILE A 289 -14.47 3.45 13.73
C ILE A 289 -14.10 4.86 13.26
N GLN A 290 -15.09 5.75 13.14
CA GLN A 290 -14.86 7.16 12.82
C GLN A 290 -14.27 7.85 14.05
N ILE A 291 -13.15 8.54 13.89
CA ILE A 291 -12.36 9.09 15.00
C ILE A 291 -12.24 10.60 14.83
N ASN A 292 -12.36 11.34 15.94
CA ASN A 292 -12.25 12.78 15.91
C ASN A 292 -10.78 13.23 15.93
N MET A 293 -10.16 13.25 14.75
CA MET A 293 -8.76 13.64 14.59
C MET A 293 -8.45 15.08 15.06
N GLN A 294 -9.45 15.96 15.13
CA GLN A 294 -9.26 17.35 15.57
C GLN A 294 -9.06 17.45 17.08
N GLU A 295 -9.84 16.69 17.86
CA GLU A 295 -9.68 16.65 19.32
C GLU A 295 -8.34 16.04 19.72
N ILE A 296 -7.94 14.95 19.06
CA ILE A 296 -6.62 14.34 19.25
C ILE A 296 -5.51 15.36 18.93
N ALA A 297 -5.61 16.07 17.81
CA ALA A 297 -4.61 17.08 17.43
C ALA A 297 -4.47 18.19 18.49
N CYS A 298 -5.60 18.68 19.01
CA CYS A 298 -5.63 19.72 20.05
C CYS A 298 -4.97 19.26 21.35
N LEU A 299 -5.24 18.02 21.80
CA LEU A 299 -4.62 17.47 23.01
C LEU A 299 -3.09 17.32 22.87
N LEU A 300 -2.64 16.87 21.69
CA LEU A 300 -1.24 16.51 21.44
C LEU A 300 -0.37 17.73 21.05
N GLU A 301 -0.99 18.86 20.71
CA GLU A 301 -0.30 20.06 20.27
C GLU A 301 0.76 20.53 21.28
N ASN A 302 2.00 20.71 20.79
CA ASN A 302 3.16 21.13 21.59
C ASN A 302 3.49 20.22 22.80
N LYS A 303 2.97 18.99 22.86
CA LYS A 303 3.28 18.04 23.93
C LYS A 303 4.56 17.25 23.63
N VAL A 304 5.27 16.87 24.69
CA VAL A 304 6.32 15.85 24.65
C VAL A 304 5.69 14.50 24.95
N ILE A 305 5.87 13.53 24.05
CA ILE A 305 5.21 12.23 24.14
C ILE A 305 6.26 11.14 24.25
N LEU A 306 6.11 10.24 25.22
CA LEU A 306 6.93 9.04 25.38
C LEU A 306 6.14 7.81 24.95
N VAL A 307 6.72 7.01 24.05
CA VAL A 307 6.19 5.69 23.68
C VAL A 307 7.18 4.64 24.16
N THR A 308 6.77 3.78 25.09
CA THR A 308 7.58 2.59 25.47
C THR A 308 7.17 1.40 24.63
N GLY A 309 8.10 0.52 24.27
CA GLY A 309 7.83 -0.54 23.29
C GLY A 309 7.68 0.04 21.88
N ALA A 310 8.34 1.18 21.64
CA ALA A 310 8.19 1.98 20.42
C ALA A 310 8.56 1.23 19.14
N ALA A 311 9.41 0.20 19.23
CA ALA A 311 9.82 -0.60 18.07
C ALA A 311 8.98 -1.88 17.88
N GLY A 312 8.02 -2.15 18.76
CA GLY A 312 7.03 -3.22 18.61
C GLY A 312 5.91 -2.84 17.64
N SER A 313 5.14 -3.83 17.15
CA SER A 313 4.13 -3.61 16.10
C SER A 313 3.09 -2.53 16.42
N ILE A 314 2.66 -2.41 17.68
CA ILE A 314 1.71 -1.36 18.11
C ILE A 314 2.45 -0.04 18.38
N GLY A 315 3.56 -0.08 19.12
CA GLY A 315 4.32 1.11 19.46
C GLY A 315 4.86 1.85 18.24
N SER A 316 5.33 1.13 17.22
CA SER A 316 5.85 1.73 15.99
C SER A 316 4.75 2.43 15.20
N GLU A 317 3.55 1.84 15.18
CA GLU A 317 2.40 2.47 14.53
C GLU A 317 1.90 3.69 15.31
N ILE A 318 1.87 3.64 16.64
CA ILE A 318 1.60 4.83 17.47
C ILE A 318 2.61 5.93 17.13
N CYS A 319 3.90 5.62 17.03
CA CYS A 319 4.93 6.60 16.64
C CYS A 319 4.65 7.21 15.26
N ARG A 320 4.28 6.40 14.26
CA ARG A 320 3.91 6.89 12.92
C ARG A 320 2.68 7.79 12.94
N GLN A 321 1.65 7.44 13.72
CA GLN A 321 0.45 8.26 13.81
C GLN A 321 0.72 9.58 14.52
N LEU A 322 1.47 9.54 15.62
CA LEU A 322 1.93 10.73 16.34
C LEU A 322 2.76 11.68 15.46
N ALA A 323 3.53 11.15 14.51
CA ALA A 323 4.33 11.94 13.58
C ALA A 323 3.52 12.85 12.64
N HIS A 324 2.21 12.62 12.49
CA HIS A 324 1.32 13.46 11.68
C HIS A 324 0.72 14.64 12.48
N PHE A 325 0.90 14.67 13.80
CA PHE A 325 0.36 15.71 14.66
C PHE A 325 1.44 16.75 15.03
N PRO A 326 1.05 17.99 15.38
CA PRO A 326 1.98 19.06 15.76
C PRO A 326 2.51 18.89 17.19
N ILE A 327 3.22 17.79 17.44
CA ILE A 327 3.82 17.48 18.75
C ILE A 327 5.16 18.19 18.90
N CYS A 328 5.55 18.53 20.13
CA CYS A 328 6.83 19.19 20.41
C CYS A 328 8.01 18.22 20.26
N LYS A 329 7.86 16.99 20.79
CA LYS A 329 8.90 15.96 20.72
C LYS A 329 8.34 14.56 20.93
N LEU A 330 8.83 13.58 20.18
CA LEU A 330 8.54 12.15 20.35
C LEU A 330 9.75 11.40 20.93
N ILE A 331 9.56 10.74 22.06
CA ILE A 331 10.58 9.88 22.67
C ILE A 331 10.21 8.42 22.41
N CYS A 332 11.03 7.71 21.63
CA CYS A 332 10.82 6.31 21.29
C CYS A 332 11.69 5.43 22.19
N PHE A 333 11.11 4.74 23.18
CA PHE A 333 11.84 3.92 24.14
C PHE A 333 11.60 2.42 23.89
N ASP A 334 12.66 1.65 23.66
CA ASP A 334 12.56 0.19 23.45
C ASP A 334 13.87 -0.52 23.81
N SER A 335 13.80 -1.80 24.15
CA SER A 335 14.97 -2.65 24.39
C SER A 335 15.52 -3.26 23.10
N ALA A 336 14.70 -3.38 22.06
CA ALA A 336 15.06 -4.02 20.81
C ALA A 336 15.84 -3.06 19.90
N GLU A 337 17.16 -3.25 19.85
CA GLU A 337 18.10 -2.40 19.12
C GLU A 337 17.80 -2.34 17.61
N THR A 338 17.73 -3.50 16.93
CA THR A 338 17.57 -3.53 15.47
C THR A 338 16.20 -3.00 15.02
N PRO A 339 15.06 -3.39 15.64
CA PRO A 339 13.77 -2.77 15.34
C PRO A 339 13.75 -1.25 15.58
N MET A 340 14.42 -0.76 16.63
CA MET A 340 14.53 0.67 16.91
C MET A 340 15.33 1.40 15.82
N HIS A 341 16.43 0.80 15.34
CA HIS A 341 17.21 1.34 14.24
C HIS A 341 16.36 1.48 12.96
N ASN A 342 15.60 0.43 12.63
CA ASN A 342 14.70 0.46 11.46
C ASN A 342 13.61 1.53 11.60
N LEU A 343 13.01 1.67 12.78
CA LEU A 343 12.03 2.72 13.05
C LEU A 343 12.65 4.12 12.90
N ARG A 344 13.88 4.30 13.39
CA ARG A 344 14.60 5.57 13.28
C ARG A 344 14.78 5.97 11.81
N LEU A 345 15.31 5.07 10.99
CA LEU A 345 15.51 5.33 9.55
C LEU A 345 14.17 5.65 8.87
N GLU A 346 13.11 4.89 9.19
CA GLU A 346 11.78 5.13 8.64
C GLU A 346 11.25 6.54 8.99
N LEU A 347 11.38 6.96 10.26
CA LEU A 347 10.90 8.27 10.72
C LEU A 347 11.74 9.43 10.14
N GLU A 348 13.06 9.27 10.04
CA GLU A 348 13.96 10.25 9.39
C GLU A 348 13.60 10.45 7.91
N ASP A 349 13.30 9.36 7.19
CA ASP A 349 12.96 9.42 5.76
C ASP A 349 11.57 9.99 5.49
N LYS A 350 10.56 9.57 6.27
CA LYS A 350 9.14 9.94 6.02
C LYS A 350 8.73 11.26 6.67
N PHE A 351 9.34 11.62 7.80
CA PHE A 351 8.94 12.78 8.61
C PHE A 351 10.15 13.66 8.97
N PRO A 352 10.77 14.34 7.99
CA PRO A 352 12.01 15.10 8.21
C PRO A 352 11.89 16.26 9.20
N ASN A 353 10.66 16.75 9.45
CA ASN A 353 10.40 17.83 10.40
C ASN A 353 10.07 17.33 11.82
N LEU A 354 9.97 16.01 12.03
CA LEU A 354 9.64 15.43 13.33
C LEU A 354 10.84 15.52 14.27
N ASN A 355 10.66 16.17 15.41
CA ASN A 355 11.63 16.14 16.50
C ASN A 355 11.44 14.86 17.32
N PHE A 356 12.26 13.83 17.07
CA PHE A 356 12.19 12.58 17.82
C PHE A 356 13.54 12.13 18.36
N VAL A 357 13.50 11.31 19.42
CA VAL A 357 14.69 10.75 20.07
C VAL A 357 14.48 9.24 20.27
N PRO A 358 15.25 8.39 19.57
CA PRO A 358 15.29 6.96 19.85
C PRO A 358 16.15 6.69 21.09
N VAL A 359 15.59 5.94 22.04
CA VAL A 359 16.23 5.61 23.32
C VAL A 359 16.22 4.09 23.51
N ILE A 360 17.41 3.51 23.55
CA ILE A 360 17.57 2.11 23.95
C ILE A 360 17.49 2.01 25.47
N GLY A 361 16.62 1.12 25.96
CA GLY A 361 16.45 0.86 27.38
C GLY A 361 15.36 -0.18 27.66
N ASP A 362 15.47 -0.82 28.82
CA ASP A 362 14.50 -1.80 29.30
C ASP A 362 13.59 -1.17 30.35
N VAL A 363 12.28 -1.41 30.28
CA VAL A 363 11.30 -0.91 31.26
C VAL A 363 11.51 -1.50 32.66
N ARG A 364 12.28 -2.59 32.78
CA ARG A 364 12.70 -3.18 34.06
C ARG A 364 13.82 -2.37 34.74
N ASN A 365 14.48 -1.47 34.02
CA ASN A 365 15.58 -0.68 34.54
C ASN A 365 15.08 0.69 35.03
N GLY A 366 14.88 0.80 36.35
CA GLY A 366 14.39 2.01 37.00
C GLY A 366 15.29 3.23 36.79
N ASP A 367 16.62 3.08 36.85
CA ASP A 367 17.57 4.18 36.65
C ASP A 367 17.51 4.72 35.22
N ARG A 368 17.34 3.81 34.25
CA ARG A 368 17.21 4.19 32.84
C ARG A 368 15.90 4.94 32.60
N LEU A 369 14.79 4.48 33.18
CA LEU A 369 13.52 5.20 33.13
C LEU A 369 13.62 6.56 33.82
N ASP A 370 14.23 6.65 35.01
CA ASP A 370 14.43 7.92 35.70
C ASP A 370 15.19 8.93 34.84
N TYR A 371 16.27 8.50 34.18
CA TYR A 371 17.01 9.32 33.23
C TYR A 371 16.10 9.85 32.10
N VAL A 372 15.27 8.99 31.49
CA VAL A 372 14.37 9.39 30.40
C VAL A 372 13.37 10.44 30.87
N PHE A 373 12.67 10.17 31.98
CA PHE A 373 11.64 11.08 32.48
C PHE A 373 12.23 12.41 32.96
N ARG A 374 13.38 12.38 33.65
CA ARG A 374 14.08 13.60 34.10
C ARG A 374 14.63 14.44 32.95
N THR A 375 15.05 13.80 31.86
CA THR A 375 15.68 14.52 30.73
C THR A 375 14.63 15.20 29.85
N TRP A 376 13.50 14.52 29.60
CA TRP A 376 12.53 14.98 28.59
C TRP A 376 11.17 15.41 29.15
N HIS A 377 10.87 15.14 30.43
CA HIS A 377 9.62 15.54 31.08
C HIS A 377 8.38 15.28 30.18
N PRO A 378 8.08 14.00 29.86
CA PRO A 378 6.97 13.69 28.97
C PRO A 378 5.65 14.16 29.58
N HIS A 379 4.77 14.70 28.75
CA HIS A 379 3.42 15.11 29.15
C HIS A 379 2.44 13.94 29.01
N ILE A 380 2.67 13.08 28.02
CA ILE A 380 1.83 11.92 27.72
C ILE A 380 2.74 10.69 27.54
N VAL A 381 2.34 9.56 28.12
CA VAL A 381 3.02 8.27 27.98
C VAL A 381 2.09 7.25 27.34
N PHE A 382 2.50 6.66 26.21
CA PHE A 382 1.87 5.48 25.63
C PHE A 382 2.70 4.24 25.97
N HIS A 383 2.16 3.37 26.82
CA HIS A 383 2.85 2.18 27.30
C HIS A 383 2.48 0.94 26.49
N ALA A 384 3.28 0.64 25.46
CA ALA A 384 3.13 -0.53 24.59
C ALA A 384 4.19 -1.64 24.83
N ALA A 385 5.08 -1.47 25.80
CA ALA A 385 6.11 -2.46 26.12
C ALA A 385 5.51 -3.64 26.90
N ALA A 386 5.53 -4.84 26.31
CA ALA A 386 5.09 -6.07 26.96
C ALA A 386 5.58 -7.31 26.19
N TYR A 387 5.69 -8.43 26.88
CA TYR A 387 5.71 -9.74 26.26
C TYR A 387 4.29 -10.28 26.03
N LYS A 388 4.04 -10.78 24.80
CA LYS A 388 2.68 -11.14 24.34
C LYS A 388 2.50 -12.60 23.94
N HIS A 389 3.57 -13.37 23.77
CA HIS A 389 3.48 -14.72 23.21
C HIS A 389 3.11 -15.73 24.29
N VAL A 390 1.86 -16.20 24.29
CA VAL A 390 1.31 -17.09 25.33
C VAL A 390 2.21 -18.31 25.58
N PRO A 391 2.60 -19.14 24.58
CA PRO A 391 3.41 -20.33 24.86
C PRO A 391 4.76 -19.99 25.51
N LEU A 392 5.45 -18.96 25.00
CA LEU A 392 6.73 -18.52 25.56
C LEU A 392 6.60 -18.01 27.00
N MET A 393 5.47 -17.40 27.35
CA MET A 393 5.23 -16.88 28.71
C MET A 393 4.73 -17.95 29.67
N GLU A 394 4.12 -19.03 29.18
CA GLU A 394 3.90 -20.24 29.98
C GLU A 394 5.23 -20.91 30.33
N GLU A 395 6.18 -20.96 29.38
CA GLU A 395 7.53 -21.51 29.58
C GLU A 395 8.44 -20.58 30.41
N ASN A 396 8.21 -19.26 30.36
CA ASN A 396 9.03 -18.24 31.02
C ASN A 396 8.17 -17.30 31.89
N PRO A 397 7.50 -17.81 32.92
CA PRO A 397 6.49 -17.05 33.65
C PRO A 397 7.09 -15.90 34.47
N CYS A 398 8.30 -16.07 35.02
CA CYS A 398 8.99 -15.00 35.76
C CYS A 398 9.27 -13.79 34.88
N GLU A 399 9.62 -13.99 33.61
CA GLU A 399 9.87 -12.90 32.66
C GLU A 399 8.58 -12.16 32.29
N ALA A 400 7.44 -12.88 32.20
CA ALA A 400 6.13 -12.26 32.03
C ALA A 400 5.82 -11.30 33.19
N VAL A 401 6.04 -11.72 34.44
CA VAL A 401 5.83 -10.88 35.62
C VAL A 401 6.80 -9.70 35.64
N ARG A 402 8.09 -9.93 35.38
CA ARG A 402 9.11 -8.87 35.43
C ARG A 402 8.88 -7.78 34.39
N VAL A 403 8.53 -8.13 33.16
CA VAL A 403 8.28 -7.14 32.10
C VAL A 403 6.88 -6.56 32.20
N ASN A 404 5.84 -7.39 32.22
CA ASN A 404 4.46 -6.91 32.09
C ASN A 404 3.94 -6.30 33.40
N VAL A 405 4.33 -6.81 34.57
CA VAL A 405 3.83 -6.31 35.86
C VAL A 405 4.80 -5.29 36.45
N TYR A 406 6.02 -5.72 36.75
CA TYR A 406 7.00 -4.86 37.43
C TYR A 406 7.49 -3.73 36.51
N GLY A 407 7.74 -4.02 35.22
CA GLY A 407 8.05 -3.00 34.22
C GLY A 407 6.95 -1.95 34.10
N THR A 408 5.68 -2.35 33.97
CA THR A 408 4.54 -1.40 33.96
C THR A 408 4.54 -0.53 35.21
N ARG A 409 4.75 -1.13 36.39
CA ARG A 409 4.82 -0.39 37.65
C ARG A 409 5.90 0.69 37.61
N LEU A 410 7.12 0.38 37.18
CA LEU A 410 8.20 1.37 37.14
C LEU A 410 7.88 2.56 36.22
N VAL A 411 7.27 2.30 35.06
CA VAL A 411 6.89 3.38 34.14
C VAL A 411 5.74 4.21 34.72
N ALA A 412 4.75 3.58 35.36
CA ALA A 412 3.64 4.26 36.00
C ALA A 412 4.08 5.10 37.22
N ASP A 413 4.94 4.56 38.07
CA ASP A 413 5.55 5.28 39.21
C ASP A 413 6.37 6.48 38.72
N ALA A 414 7.15 6.32 37.65
CA ALA A 414 7.89 7.42 37.03
C ALA A 414 6.94 8.49 36.45
N ALA A 415 5.82 8.08 35.85
CA ALA A 415 4.83 9.00 35.32
C ALA A 415 4.24 9.91 36.41
N VAL A 416 3.89 9.33 37.56
CA VAL A 416 3.41 10.09 38.74
C VAL A 416 4.51 11.00 39.27
N LYS A 417 5.72 10.46 39.50
CA LYS A 417 6.86 11.20 40.05
C LYS A 417 7.20 12.47 39.24
N TYR A 418 7.11 12.39 37.91
CA TYR A 418 7.48 13.48 37.02
C TYR A 418 6.28 14.30 36.49
N GLY A 419 5.07 14.06 37.00
CA GLY A 419 3.90 14.87 36.70
C GLY A 419 3.35 14.71 35.28
N VAL A 420 3.42 13.50 34.72
CA VAL A 420 2.79 13.17 33.43
C VAL A 420 1.29 13.44 33.52
N GLU A 421 0.70 14.10 32.52
CA GLU A 421 -0.72 14.43 32.48
C GLU A 421 -1.58 13.20 32.20
N LYS A 422 -1.19 12.40 31.18
CA LYS A 422 -1.92 11.19 30.78
C LYS A 422 -0.97 10.01 30.54
N PHE A 423 -1.33 8.85 31.11
CA PHE A 423 -0.67 7.58 30.88
C PHE A 423 -1.67 6.61 30.24
N VAL A 424 -1.37 6.15 29.03
CA VAL A 424 -2.22 5.25 28.26
C VAL A 424 -1.56 3.87 28.18
N MET A 425 -2.13 2.88 28.85
CA MET A 425 -1.67 1.50 28.85
C MET A 425 -2.36 0.67 27.78
N ILE A 426 -1.57 0.02 26.92
CA ILE A 426 -2.09 -0.97 25.98
C ILE A 426 -2.24 -2.32 26.72
N SER A 427 -3.46 -2.84 26.74
CA SER A 427 -3.84 -4.16 27.26
C SER A 427 -4.48 -5.02 26.16
N THR A 428 -5.03 -6.18 26.52
CA THR A 428 -5.51 -7.22 25.60
C THR A 428 -6.78 -7.89 26.10
N ASP A 429 -7.56 -8.47 25.18
CA ASP A 429 -8.66 -9.39 25.49
C ASP A 429 -8.28 -10.55 26.44
N LYS A 430 -7.04 -11.03 26.35
CA LYS A 430 -6.53 -12.13 27.20
C LYS A 430 -6.41 -11.77 28.68
N ALA A 431 -6.51 -10.49 29.04
CA ALA A 431 -6.57 -10.04 30.42
C ALA A 431 -7.96 -10.27 31.05
N VAL A 432 -9.00 -10.54 30.25
CA VAL A 432 -10.35 -10.86 30.72
C VAL A 432 -10.45 -12.35 31.02
N ASN A 433 -10.77 -12.69 32.28
CA ASN A 433 -10.83 -14.07 32.79
C ASN A 433 -9.62 -14.87 32.30
N PRO A 434 -8.39 -14.47 32.66
CA PRO A 434 -7.18 -14.98 32.04
C PRO A 434 -7.08 -16.50 32.24
N THR A 435 -6.57 -17.19 31.22
CA THR A 435 -6.32 -18.65 31.27
C THR A 435 -4.85 -19.01 31.12
N ASN A 436 -4.00 -17.98 31.06
CA ASN A 436 -2.57 -18.09 30.85
C ASN A 436 -1.82 -16.99 31.63
N ILE A 437 -0.54 -17.24 31.87
CA ILE A 437 0.38 -16.36 32.60
C ILE A 437 0.49 -15.00 31.91
N MET A 438 0.55 -14.96 30.57
CA MET A 438 0.65 -13.72 29.82
C MET A 438 -0.57 -12.81 30.08
N GLY A 439 -1.78 -13.35 29.92
CA GLY A 439 -3.03 -12.66 30.18
C GLY A 439 -3.14 -12.21 31.64
N CYS A 440 -2.79 -13.09 32.60
CA CYS A 440 -2.81 -12.75 34.02
C CYS A 440 -1.80 -11.65 34.37
N SER A 441 -0.60 -11.68 33.80
CA SER A 441 0.40 -10.62 33.99
C SER A 441 -0.10 -9.25 33.48
N LYS A 442 -0.83 -9.22 32.35
CA LYS A 442 -1.47 -7.99 31.86
C LYS A 442 -2.62 -7.57 32.76
N ARG A 443 -3.41 -8.51 33.30
CA ARG A 443 -4.46 -8.20 34.27
C ARG A 443 -3.91 -7.58 35.56
N LEU A 444 -2.80 -8.10 36.09
CA LEU A 444 -2.10 -7.52 37.24
C LEU A 444 -1.58 -6.10 36.95
N ALA A 445 -1.06 -5.87 35.74
CA ALA A 445 -0.64 -4.53 35.30
C ALA A 445 -1.82 -3.54 35.28
N GLU A 446 -2.99 -3.98 34.81
CA GLU A 446 -4.22 -3.17 34.85
C GLU A 446 -4.62 -2.84 36.29
N ILE A 447 -4.67 -3.86 37.16
CA ILE A 447 -5.03 -3.69 38.57
C ILE A 447 -4.09 -2.68 39.25
N TYR A 448 -2.79 -2.74 38.96
CA TYR A 448 -1.82 -1.78 39.47
C TYR A 448 -2.14 -0.34 39.03
N VAL A 449 -2.24 -0.13 37.72
CA VAL A 449 -2.47 1.19 37.13
C VAL A 449 -3.81 1.78 37.59
N GLN A 450 -4.85 0.95 37.68
CA GLN A 450 -6.16 1.37 38.18
C GLN A 450 -6.15 1.72 39.66
N SER A 451 -5.55 0.87 40.51
CA SER A 451 -5.47 1.15 41.95
C SER A 451 -4.65 2.39 42.25
N LEU A 452 -3.58 2.65 41.48
CA LEU A 452 -2.79 3.88 41.56
C LEU A 452 -3.61 5.10 41.15
N SER A 453 -4.38 5.01 40.06
CA SER A 453 -5.29 6.09 39.64
C SER A 453 -6.32 6.43 40.72
N LEU A 454 -6.93 5.41 41.33
CA LEU A 454 -7.91 5.61 42.41
C LEU A 454 -7.27 6.19 43.67
N ALA A 455 -6.05 5.77 44.02
CA ALA A 455 -5.31 6.33 45.15
C ALA A 455 -4.98 7.82 44.95
N ILE A 456 -4.65 8.23 43.71
CA ILE A 456 -4.46 9.64 43.37
C ILE A 456 -5.79 10.42 43.50
N ILE A 457 -6.88 9.90 42.95
CA ILE A 457 -8.21 10.54 43.02
C ILE A 457 -8.68 10.70 44.47
N LYS A 458 -8.41 9.71 45.33
CA LYS A 458 -8.73 9.73 46.77
C LYS A 458 -7.77 10.60 47.60
N GLY A 459 -6.68 11.09 47.01
CA GLY A 459 -5.65 11.89 47.70
C GLY A 459 -4.72 11.07 48.60
N GLU A 460 -4.72 9.74 48.48
CA GLU A 460 -3.79 8.84 49.20
C GLU A 460 -2.38 8.89 48.63
N VAL A 461 -2.26 9.15 47.32
CA VAL A 461 -1.00 9.34 46.60
C VAL A 461 -1.00 10.72 45.95
N GLN A 462 0.05 11.50 46.17
CA GLN A 462 0.18 12.80 45.52
C GLN A 462 0.52 12.62 44.03
N GLY A 463 -0.29 13.18 43.14
CA GLY A 463 -0.07 13.14 41.70
C GLY A 463 -1.19 13.79 40.92
N CYS A 464 -0.98 14.00 39.62
CA CYS A 464 -2.00 14.50 38.69
C CYS A 464 -2.22 13.57 37.48
N THR A 465 -1.49 12.47 37.40
CA THR A 465 -1.49 11.55 36.25
C THR A 465 -2.82 10.84 36.12
N LYS A 466 -3.46 11.01 34.96
CA LYS A 466 -4.66 10.28 34.58
C LYS A 466 -4.25 8.99 33.90
N PHE A 467 -4.66 7.86 34.44
CA PHE A 467 -4.36 6.55 33.87
C PHE A 467 -5.52 6.04 33.03
N ILE A 468 -5.24 5.70 31.79
CA ILE A 468 -6.19 5.18 30.81
C ILE A 468 -5.68 3.81 30.38
N THR A 469 -6.55 2.81 30.31
CA THR A 469 -6.21 1.49 29.76
C THR A 469 -7.07 1.19 28.55
N THR A 470 -6.52 0.52 27.54
CA THR A 470 -7.28 0.07 26.36
C THR A 470 -7.16 -1.43 26.19
N ARG A 471 -8.28 -2.14 26.02
CA ARG A 471 -8.33 -3.56 25.67
C ARG A 471 -8.84 -3.75 24.25
N PHE A 472 -8.10 -4.53 23.47
CA PHE A 472 -8.52 -5.00 22.15
C PHE A 472 -7.96 -6.39 21.87
N GLY A 473 -8.55 -7.04 20.86
CA GLY A 473 -8.18 -8.39 20.44
C GLY A 473 -6.97 -8.42 19.51
N ASN A 474 -6.95 -9.39 18.61
CA ASN A 474 -5.82 -9.58 17.72
C ASN A 474 -5.74 -8.45 16.68
N VAL A 475 -4.51 -8.07 16.35
CA VAL A 475 -4.23 -7.14 15.25
C VAL A 475 -3.62 -7.85 14.05
N LEU A 476 -4.11 -7.53 12.86
CA LEU A 476 -3.71 -8.14 11.60
C LEU A 476 -2.23 -7.89 11.30
N GLY A 477 -1.51 -8.95 10.88
CA GLY A 477 -0.14 -8.84 10.39
C GLY A 477 0.92 -8.50 11.46
N SER A 478 0.59 -8.55 12.75
CA SER A 478 1.59 -8.26 13.80
C SER A 478 2.69 -9.33 13.87
N ASN A 479 3.86 -8.93 14.40
CA ASN A 479 5.03 -9.81 14.49
C ASN A 479 4.69 -11.10 15.24
N GLY A 480 5.08 -12.24 14.66
CA GLY A 480 4.85 -13.58 15.21
C GLY A 480 3.38 -13.99 15.33
N SER A 481 2.47 -13.39 14.55
CA SER A 481 1.05 -13.80 14.50
C SER A 481 0.79 -14.94 13.51
N VAL A 482 -0.46 -15.42 13.48
CA VAL A 482 -0.88 -16.56 12.67
C VAL A 482 -0.77 -16.32 11.16
N ILE A 483 -1.05 -15.11 10.69
CA ILE A 483 -1.04 -14.80 9.25
C ILE A 483 0.38 -14.89 8.65
N PRO A 484 1.43 -14.24 9.21
CA PRO A 484 2.81 -14.48 8.76
C PRO A 484 3.22 -15.95 8.78
N ARG A 485 2.82 -16.70 9.81
CA ARG A 485 3.12 -18.13 9.94
C ARG A 485 2.48 -18.96 8.82
N PHE A 486 1.20 -18.73 8.53
CA PHE A 486 0.51 -19.42 7.44
C PHE A 486 1.12 -19.06 6.09
N ARG A 487 1.47 -17.80 5.86
CA ARG A 487 2.13 -17.35 4.63
C ARG A 487 3.47 -18.09 4.43
N GLU A 488 4.27 -18.21 5.48
CA GLU A 488 5.52 -18.97 5.44
C GLU A 488 5.28 -20.46 5.15
N GLN A 489 4.33 -21.10 5.84
CA GLN A 489 3.97 -22.52 5.62
C GLN A 489 3.51 -22.75 4.18
N ILE A 490 2.66 -21.88 3.66
CA ILE A 490 2.15 -21.94 2.29
C ILE A 490 3.30 -21.79 1.28
N ASN A 491 4.19 -20.82 1.49
CA ASN A 491 5.36 -20.63 0.63
C ASN A 491 6.32 -21.84 0.64
N ASN A 492 6.38 -22.56 1.76
CA ASN A 492 7.19 -23.76 1.92
C ASN A 492 6.49 -25.06 1.43
N GLY A 493 5.26 -24.97 0.93
CA GLY A 493 4.49 -26.11 0.40
C GLY A 493 3.57 -26.82 1.41
N GLY A 494 3.40 -26.27 2.61
CA GLY A 494 2.55 -26.83 3.66
C GLY A 494 3.20 -27.94 4.50
N PRO A 495 2.43 -28.61 5.38
CA PRO A 495 1.02 -28.31 5.71
C PRO A 495 0.87 -27.00 6.49
N VAL A 496 -0.34 -26.43 6.47
CA VAL A 496 -0.71 -25.30 7.32
C VAL A 496 -1.23 -25.82 8.66
N THR A 497 -0.65 -25.38 9.76
CA THR A 497 -0.96 -25.92 11.09
C THR A 497 -1.99 -25.05 11.82
N VAL A 498 -3.19 -25.58 12.05
CA VAL A 498 -4.24 -24.91 12.83
C VAL A 498 -4.35 -25.60 14.19
N THR A 499 -4.47 -24.85 15.29
CA THR A 499 -4.48 -25.46 16.62
C THR A 499 -5.75 -26.27 16.89
N HIS A 500 -6.92 -25.74 16.52
CA HIS A 500 -8.19 -26.45 16.68
C HIS A 500 -9.19 -26.04 15.59
N PRO A 501 -10.04 -26.95 15.06
CA PRO A 501 -10.99 -26.63 14.01
C PRO A 501 -11.92 -25.47 14.38
N GLU A 502 -12.47 -25.48 15.60
CA GLU A 502 -13.43 -24.46 16.08
C GLU A 502 -12.80 -23.19 16.68
N ILE A 503 -11.49 -22.99 16.56
CA ILE A 503 -10.85 -21.81 17.17
C ILE A 503 -11.20 -20.54 16.39
N ILE A 504 -11.70 -19.53 17.11
CA ILE A 504 -12.03 -18.21 16.54
C ILE A 504 -11.23 -17.10 17.20
N ARG A 505 -10.94 -16.05 16.45
CA ARG A 505 -10.30 -14.83 16.95
C ARG A 505 -10.96 -13.60 16.35
N TYR A 506 -10.88 -12.50 17.08
CA TYR A 506 -11.35 -11.19 16.62
C TYR A 506 -10.16 -10.40 16.07
N PHE A 507 -10.36 -9.73 14.94
CA PHE A 507 -9.29 -9.02 14.25
C PHE A 507 -9.66 -7.57 13.99
N MET A 508 -8.66 -6.72 14.08
CA MET A 508 -8.70 -5.35 13.56
C MET A 508 -7.35 -4.99 12.94
N THR A 509 -7.27 -3.90 12.19
CA THR A 509 -5.99 -3.47 11.62
C THR A 509 -5.11 -2.80 12.68
N ILE A 510 -3.78 -2.86 12.52
CA ILE A 510 -2.84 -2.16 13.41
C ILE A 510 -3.09 -0.64 13.42
N PRO A 511 -3.25 0.04 12.24
CA PRO A 511 -3.56 1.47 12.23
C PRO A 511 -4.87 1.81 12.94
N GLU A 512 -5.94 1.03 12.71
CA GLU A 512 -7.23 1.23 13.39
C GLU A 512 -7.08 1.11 14.91
N ALA A 513 -6.40 0.06 15.40
CA ALA A 513 -6.17 -0.14 16.83
C ALA A 513 -5.44 1.04 17.45
N CYS A 514 -4.39 1.53 16.81
CA CYS A 514 -3.60 2.64 17.33
C CYS A 514 -4.39 3.96 17.32
N ARG A 515 -5.22 4.21 16.30
CA ARG A 515 -6.08 5.41 16.29
C ARG A 515 -7.10 5.37 17.44
N LEU A 516 -7.69 4.21 17.72
CA LEU A 516 -8.58 4.04 18.87
C LEU A 516 -7.87 4.22 20.21
N VAL A 517 -6.60 3.81 20.30
CA VAL A 517 -5.77 4.07 21.48
C VAL A 517 -5.54 5.57 21.68
N LEU A 518 -5.26 6.32 20.61
CA LEU A 518 -5.13 7.78 20.67
C LEU A 518 -6.46 8.46 21.06
N GLU A 519 -7.57 8.00 20.51
CA GLU A 519 -8.92 8.47 20.84
C GLU A 519 -9.25 8.22 22.33
N ALA A 520 -9.04 6.99 22.81
CA ALA A 520 -9.26 6.63 24.21
C ALA A 520 -8.36 7.46 25.16
N GLY A 521 -7.10 7.69 24.76
CA GLY A 521 -6.19 8.59 25.48
C GLY A 521 -6.72 10.03 25.54
N THR A 522 -7.46 10.48 24.53
CA THR A 522 -8.07 11.81 24.48
C THR A 522 -9.32 11.90 25.35
N MET A 523 -10.22 10.92 25.23
CA MET A 523 -11.49 10.86 25.96
C MET A 523 -11.34 10.58 27.46
N GLY A 524 -10.34 9.79 27.88
CA GLY A 524 -10.23 9.30 29.25
C GLY A 524 -9.89 10.36 30.29
N ASN A 525 -10.51 10.28 31.46
CA ASN A 525 -10.35 11.19 32.59
C ASN A 525 -9.57 10.60 33.76
N GLY A 526 -9.22 9.32 33.72
CA GLY A 526 -8.46 8.59 34.72
C GLY A 526 -9.27 7.45 35.34
N GLY A 527 -8.68 6.25 35.39
CA GLY A 527 -9.25 5.03 35.97
C GLY A 527 -10.03 4.14 34.99
N GLU A 528 -10.33 4.64 33.78
CA GLU A 528 -11.13 3.90 32.81
C GLU A 528 -10.34 2.82 32.08
N ILE A 529 -11.00 1.69 31.83
CA ILE A 529 -10.56 0.67 30.86
C ILE A 529 -11.48 0.77 29.65
N PHE A 530 -10.98 1.36 28.57
CA PHE A 530 -11.67 1.37 27.29
C PHE A 530 -11.57 0.02 26.60
N VAL A 531 -12.67 -0.36 25.98
CA VAL A 531 -12.83 -1.61 25.27
C VAL A 531 -13.41 -1.33 23.91
N PHE A 532 -12.75 -1.84 22.87
CA PHE A 532 -13.16 -1.60 21.50
C PHE A 532 -14.05 -2.73 21.01
N ASP A 533 -15.13 -2.37 20.32
CA ASP A 533 -15.84 -3.34 19.48
C ASP A 533 -14.83 -3.91 18.48
N MET A 534 -14.80 -5.23 18.30
CA MET A 534 -13.90 -5.91 17.36
C MET A 534 -14.61 -6.47 16.13
N GLY A 535 -15.93 -6.27 16.00
CA GLY A 535 -16.73 -6.83 14.92
C GLY A 535 -16.95 -8.34 15.04
N GLN A 536 -17.11 -8.99 13.89
CA GLN A 536 -17.43 -10.42 13.84
C GLN A 536 -16.18 -11.30 14.08
N PRO A 537 -16.32 -12.42 14.80
CA PRO A 537 -15.23 -13.36 14.97
C PRO A 537 -14.88 -14.06 13.66
N VAL A 538 -13.62 -14.49 13.55
CA VAL A 538 -13.08 -15.20 12.39
C VAL A 538 -12.56 -16.57 12.83
N LYS A 539 -13.04 -17.62 12.17
CA LYS A 539 -12.56 -18.99 12.37
C LYS A 539 -11.19 -19.16 11.72
N ILE A 540 -10.21 -19.65 12.49
CA ILE A 540 -8.82 -19.74 12.01
C ILE A 540 -8.66 -20.85 10.95
N ALA A 541 -9.49 -21.89 11.00
CA ALA A 541 -9.55 -22.89 9.93
C ALA A 541 -10.00 -22.26 8.60
N ASP A 542 -11.06 -21.45 8.62
CA ASP A 542 -11.54 -20.73 7.43
C ASP A 542 -10.49 -19.74 6.92
N LEU A 543 -9.79 -19.06 7.84
CA LEU A 543 -8.68 -18.19 7.52
C LEU A 543 -7.56 -18.93 6.77
N ALA A 544 -7.14 -20.09 7.29
CA ALA A 544 -6.13 -20.94 6.66
C ALA A 544 -6.55 -21.37 5.25
N GLN A 545 -7.79 -21.85 5.11
CA GLN A 545 -8.35 -22.23 3.82
C GLN A 545 -8.33 -21.08 2.82
N ARG A 546 -8.81 -19.89 3.21
CA ARG A 546 -8.82 -18.73 2.32
C ARG A 546 -7.42 -18.29 1.91
N MET A 547 -6.44 -18.36 2.81
CA MET A 547 -5.05 -18.03 2.46
C MET A 547 -4.45 -19.01 1.43
N ILE A 548 -4.75 -20.30 1.53
CA ILE A 548 -4.33 -21.31 0.55
C ILE A 548 -4.98 -21.02 -0.81
N GLU A 549 -6.29 -20.77 -0.82
CA GLU A 549 -7.08 -20.48 -2.04
C GLU A 549 -6.63 -19.19 -2.74
N LEU A 550 -6.37 -18.12 -1.98
CA LEU A 550 -5.84 -16.85 -2.51
C LEU A 550 -4.43 -17.00 -3.11
N SER A 551 -3.68 -18.00 -2.66
CA SER A 551 -2.36 -18.33 -3.22
C SER A 551 -2.45 -19.18 -4.49
N GLY A 552 -3.67 -19.45 -4.99
CA GLY A 552 -3.92 -20.24 -6.20
C GLY A 552 -3.86 -21.76 -5.99
N MET A 553 -3.80 -22.21 -4.73
CA MET A 553 -3.68 -23.63 -4.35
C MET A 553 -5.00 -24.18 -3.81
N LYS A 554 -5.16 -25.50 -3.86
CA LYS A 554 -6.34 -26.21 -3.36
C LYS A 554 -6.04 -26.97 -2.07
N VAL A 555 -6.89 -26.73 -1.07
CA VAL A 555 -6.84 -27.44 0.22
C VAL A 555 -7.06 -28.94 0.01
N GLY A 556 -6.24 -29.78 0.65
CA GLY A 556 -6.30 -31.24 0.60
C GLY A 556 -5.78 -31.87 -0.71
N LYS A 557 -5.38 -31.05 -1.69
CA LYS A 557 -4.73 -31.52 -2.92
C LYS A 557 -3.31 -31.00 -3.05
N ASP A 558 -3.16 -29.69 -2.91
CA ASP A 558 -1.86 -29.02 -3.04
C ASP A 558 -1.25 -28.76 -1.65
N ILE A 559 -2.08 -28.35 -0.67
CA ILE A 559 -1.68 -28.09 0.72
C ILE A 559 -2.72 -28.69 1.68
N GLU A 560 -2.27 -29.44 2.68
CA GLU A 560 -3.12 -29.94 3.76
C GLU A 560 -3.20 -28.95 4.94
N ILE A 561 -4.32 -29.01 5.67
CA ILE A 561 -4.49 -28.33 6.97
C ILE A 561 -4.36 -29.41 8.05
N GLU A 562 -3.35 -29.27 8.91
CA GLU A 562 -3.10 -30.18 10.02
C GLU A 562 -3.57 -29.56 11.33
N TYR A 563 -4.33 -30.33 12.12
CA TYR A 563 -4.79 -29.88 13.44
C TYR A 563 -3.81 -30.34 14.53
N THR A 564 -3.12 -29.38 15.16
CA THR A 564 -2.03 -29.68 16.10
C THR A 564 -2.45 -29.75 17.57
N GLY A 565 -3.72 -29.48 17.88
CA GLY A 565 -4.21 -29.34 19.25
C GLY A 565 -4.01 -27.93 19.81
N LEU A 566 -4.77 -27.63 20.88
CA LEU A 566 -4.64 -26.38 21.63
C LEU A 566 -3.32 -26.37 22.41
N ARG A 567 -2.66 -25.20 22.42
CA ARG A 567 -1.41 -25.00 23.15
C ARG A 567 -1.69 -24.67 24.62
N PRO A 568 -0.67 -24.81 25.50
CA PRO A 568 -0.80 -24.36 26.88
C PRO A 568 -1.24 -22.91 27.00
N GLY A 569 -2.26 -22.69 27.83
CA GLY A 569 -2.84 -21.38 28.09
C GLY A 569 -3.79 -20.85 27.00
N GLU A 570 -3.93 -21.55 25.87
CA GLU A 570 -4.69 -21.07 24.72
C GLU A 570 -6.19 -21.35 24.86
N LYS A 571 -7.00 -20.30 24.69
CA LYS A 571 -8.46 -20.39 24.66
C LYS A 571 -8.97 -20.82 23.29
N LEU A 572 -10.05 -21.62 23.27
CA LEU A 572 -10.80 -21.90 22.05
C LEU A 572 -11.54 -20.64 21.55
N TYR A 573 -12.14 -19.90 22.49
CA TYR A 573 -12.88 -18.66 22.26
C TYR A 573 -12.30 -17.56 23.16
N GLU A 574 -11.91 -16.43 22.58
CA GLU A 574 -11.60 -15.23 23.38
C GLU A 574 -12.90 -14.56 23.84
N GLU A 575 -12.86 -13.90 24.99
CA GLU A 575 -14.02 -13.24 25.57
C GLU A 575 -14.51 -12.09 24.69
N LEU A 576 -15.83 -11.96 24.53
CA LEU A 576 -16.39 -10.80 23.84
C LEU A 576 -16.25 -9.58 24.74
N LEU A 577 -15.32 -8.73 24.32
CA LEU A 577 -14.92 -7.51 25.01
C LEU A 577 -16.08 -6.50 25.23
N SER A 578 -16.98 -6.33 24.26
CA SER A 578 -18.01 -5.26 24.26
C SER A 578 -19.40 -5.71 24.76
N HIS A 579 -19.48 -6.61 25.75
CA HIS A 579 -20.77 -7.10 26.25
C HIS A 579 -21.53 -6.00 27.02
N LYS A 580 -22.83 -5.80 26.71
CA LYS A 580 -23.67 -4.73 27.30
C LYS A 580 -23.83 -4.81 28.82
N GLU A 581 -23.72 -6.00 29.39
CA GLU A 581 -23.97 -6.22 30.82
C GLU A 581 -22.83 -5.74 31.73
N ASN A 582 -21.59 -5.72 31.23
CA ASN A 582 -20.39 -5.41 32.02
C ASN A 582 -19.64 -4.16 31.52
N THR A 583 -20.30 -3.32 30.71
CA THR A 583 -19.68 -2.13 30.12
C THR A 583 -20.62 -0.92 30.14
N LYS A 584 -20.04 0.26 30.34
CA LYS A 584 -20.71 1.56 30.27
C LYS A 584 -20.51 2.15 28.87
N GLU A 585 -21.54 2.82 28.37
CA GLU A 585 -21.50 3.48 27.06
C GLU A 585 -20.60 4.72 27.11
N THR A 586 -20.00 5.07 25.97
CA THR A 586 -19.29 6.34 25.77
C THR A 586 -20.03 7.17 24.72
N LEU A 587 -19.53 8.36 24.42
CA LEU A 587 -20.02 9.17 23.30
C LEU A 587 -19.86 8.48 21.94
N HIS A 588 -19.00 7.46 21.85
CA HIS A 588 -18.75 6.71 20.64
C HIS A 588 -19.34 5.29 20.72
N GLU A 589 -20.29 4.94 19.84
CA GLU A 589 -21.05 3.67 19.89
C GLU A 589 -20.18 2.39 19.93
N LYS A 590 -19.02 2.42 19.27
CA LYS A 590 -18.09 1.29 19.17
C LYS A 590 -16.96 1.29 20.22
N ILE A 591 -16.98 2.22 21.18
CA ILE A 591 -16.02 2.31 22.30
C ILE A 591 -16.80 2.28 23.61
N ARG A 592 -16.43 1.38 24.53
CA ARG A 592 -17.12 1.22 25.82
C ARG A 592 -16.13 1.23 26.97
N ILE A 593 -16.61 1.49 28.19
CA ILE A 593 -15.78 1.45 29.41
C ILE A 593 -16.13 0.18 30.17
N ALA A 594 -15.15 -0.67 30.46
CA ALA A 594 -15.37 -1.87 31.27
C ALA A 594 -15.65 -1.52 32.73
N ASP A 595 -16.67 -2.16 33.31
CA ASP A 595 -16.90 -2.14 34.74
C ASP A 595 -16.07 -3.25 35.39
N VAL A 596 -15.14 -2.88 36.26
CA VAL A 596 -14.20 -3.82 36.86
C VAL A 596 -14.09 -3.60 38.36
N ARG A 597 -13.75 -4.67 39.07
CA ARG A 597 -13.51 -4.66 40.51
C ARG A 597 -12.41 -3.66 40.88
N GLU A 598 -12.68 -2.83 41.88
CA GLU A 598 -11.67 -1.99 42.52
C GLU A 598 -10.80 -2.78 43.48
N TYR A 599 -9.50 -2.45 43.52
CA TYR A 599 -8.52 -3.03 44.42
C TYR A 599 -7.89 -1.93 45.28
N ASN A 600 -7.60 -2.24 46.54
CA ASN A 600 -6.88 -1.32 47.42
C ASN A 600 -5.40 -1.21 46.98
N TYR A 601 -4.90 0.01 46.83
CA TYR A 601 -3.55 0.27 46.32
C TYR A 601 -2.43 -0.32 47.19
N GLN A 602 -2.59 -0.33 48.51
CA GLN A 602 -1.58 -0.88 49.42
C GLN A 602 -1.47 -2.40 49.29
N ASP A 603 -2.60 -3.09 49.19
CA ASP A 603 -2.66 -4.54 48.98
C ASP A 603 -2.05 -4.93 47.62
N VAL A 604 -2.38 -4.18 46.57
CA VAL A 604 -1.82 -4.39 45.23
C VAL A 604 -0.30 -4.18 45.25
N THR A 605 0.18 -3.13 45.90
CA THR A 605 1.62 -2.85 45.99
C THR A 605 2.35 -3.97 46.75
N ARG A 606 1.76 -4.49 47.83
CA ARG A 606 2.32 -5.63 48.59
C ARG A 606 2.39 -6.89 47.71
N CYS A 607 1.31 -7.21 47.00
CA CYS A 607 1.28 -8.36 46.10
C CYS A 607 2.34 -8.24 44.99
N ILE A 608 2.45 -7.08 44.34
CA ILE A 608 3.44 -6.89 43.26
C ILE A 608 4.88 -6.94 43.79
N ASN A 609 5.15 -6.43 44.99
CA ASN A 609 6.45 -6.59 45.64
C ASN A 609 6.78 -8.08 45.86
N LEU A 610 5.82 -8.85 46.36
CA LEU A 610 5.99 -10.29 46.56
C LEU A 610 6.23 -11.02 45.23
N LEU A 611 5.38 -10.79 44.22
CA LEU A 611 5.54 -11.37 42.89
C LEU A 611 6.89 -11.00 42.25
N SER A 612 7.34 -9.75 42.43
CA SER A 612 8.65 -9.31 41.96
C SER A 612 9.78 -10.09 42.63
N ASN A 613 9.75 -10.24 43.96
CA ASN A 613 10.75 -11.03 44.70
C ASN A 613 10.76 -12.50 44.28
N LEU A 614 9.59 -13.14 44.21
CA LEU A 614 9.46 -14.53 43.76
C LEU A 614 9.98 -14.71 42.33
N SER A 615 9.72 -13.75 41.44
CA SER A 615 10.20 -13.79 40.06
C SER A 615 11.72 -13.59 39.93
N LEU A 616 12.34 -12.83 40.84
CA LEU A 616 13.80 -12.64 40.88
C LEU A 616 14.53 -13.90 41.39
N ASN A 617 13.92 -14.59 42.36
CA ASN A 617 14.42 -15.85 42.91
C ASN A 617 14.06 -17.07 42.04
N VAL A 618 13.27 -16.88 40.98
CA VAL A 618 12.79 -17.95 40.09
C VAL A 618 11.92 -18.99 40.81
N GLU A 619 11.14 -18.54 41.81
CA GLU A 619 10.20 -19.36 42.57
C GLU A 619 8.86 -19.48 41.83
N ILE A 620 8.85 -20.19 40.70
CA ILE A 620 7.73 -20.22 39.73
C ILE A 620 6.41 -20.67 40.37
N VAL A 621 6.41 -21.78 41.10
CA VAL A 621 5.16 -22.38 41.64
C VAL A 621 4.50 -21.45 42.65
N ASP A 622 5.29 -20.87 43.55
CA ASP A 622 4.80 -19.95 44.58
C ASP A 622 4.35 -18.63 43.95
N MET A 623 5.07 -18.13 42.95
CA MET A 623 4.67 -16.96 42.17
C MET A 623 3.32 -17.18 41.48
N VAL A 624 3.12 -18.32 40.81
CA VAL A 624 1.84 -18.62 40.14
C VAL A 624 0.71 -18.81 41.15
N ARG A 625 0.98 -19.40 42.32
CA ARG A 625 -0.02 -19.51 43.40
C ARG A 625 -0.44 -18.13 43.90
N GLU A 626 0.50 -17.21 44.08
CA GLU A 626 0.22 -15.83 44.45
C GLU A 626 -0.58 -15.10 43.36
N MET A 627 -0.23 -15.29 42.08
CA MET A 627 -1.00 -14.73 40.95
C MET A 627 -2.46 -15.20 40.99
N LYS A 628 -2.71 -16.48 41.25
CA LYS A 628 -4.08 -17.06 41.35
C LYS A 628 -4.82 -16.58 42.59
N SER A 629 -4.12 -16.43 43.71
CA SER A 629 -4.73 -15.91 44.94
C SER A 629 -5.18 -14.45 44.77
N PHE A 630 -4.38 -13.63 44.08
CA PHE A 630 -4.69 -12.22 43.90
C PHE A 630 -5.65 -11.93 42.75
N VAL A 631 -5.60 -12.75 41.69
CA VAL A 631 -6.49 -12.69 40.52
C VAL A 631 -7.38 -13.95 40.53
N PRO A 632 -8.48 -13.97 41.31
CA PRO A 632 -9.29 -15.18 41.50
C PRO A 632 -9.97 -15.67 40.20
N GLU A 633 -10.12 -14.80 39.21
CA GLU A 633 -10.59 -15.16 37.88
C GLU A 633 -9.54 -15.88 37.00
N PHE A 634 -8.29 -15.99 37.44
CA PHE A 634 -7.21 -16.67 36.70
C PHE A 634 -7.30 -18.20 36.86
N LYS A 635 -7.82 -18.87 35.82
CA LYS A 635 -7.91 -20.33 35.76
C LYS A 635 -7.11 -20.88 34.59
N SER A 636 -6.03 -21.59 34.87
CA SER A 636 -5.15 -22.11 33.82
C SER A 636 -5.89 -23.10 32.91
N GLN A 637 -5.55 -23.14 31.63
CA GLN A 637 -6.12 -24.11 30.68
C GLN A 637 -5.02 -24.70 29.80
N ASN A 638 -5.06 -26.01 29.56
CA ASN A 638 -4.08 -26.79 28.81
C ASN A 638 -2.63 -26.62 29.34
N SER A 639 -2.47 -26.19 30.60
CA SER A 639 -1.18 -25.77 31.17
C SER A 639 -0.86 -26.58 32.41
N GLU A 640 0.43 -26.74 32.72
CA GLU A 640 0.83 -27.39 33.95
C GLU A 640 0.37 -26.62 35.20
N PHE A 641 0.02 -25.34 35.10
CA PHE A 641 -0.45 -24.56 36.25
C PHE A 641 -1.88 -24.87 36.67
N GLU A 642 -2.61 -25.73 35.94
CA GLU A 642 -3.95 -26.21 36.32
C GLU A 642 -3.99 -26.90 37.69
N LYS A 643 -2.90 -27.58 38.07
CA LYS A 643 -2.76 -28.21 39.40
C LYS A 643 -2.82 -27.20 40.55
N LEU A 644 -2.68 -25.91 40.26
CA LEU A 644 -2.76 -24.80 41.21
C LEU A 644 -4.11 -24.05 41.20
N ASP A 645 -5.09 -24.46 40.38
CA ASP A 645 -6.43 -23.83 40.30
C ASP A 645 -7.37 -24.22 41.46
N LYS A 646 -6.88 -25.02 42.41
CA LYS A 646 -7.68 -25.60 43.51
C LYS A 646 -7.76 -24.71 44.74
#